data_AF-A0A501P7B4-F1
#
_entry.id   AF-A0A501P7B4-F1
#
_cell.length_a   1.000
_cell.length_b   1.000
_cell.length_c   1.000
_cell.angle_alpha   90.00
_cell.angle_beta   90.00
_cell.angle_gamma   90.00
#
_symmetry.space_group_name_H-M   'P 1'
#
loop_
_entity.id
_entity.type
_entity.pdbx_description
1 polymer ?
#
loop_
_entity_poly.entity_id
_entity_poly.type
_entity_poly.pdbx_seq_one_letter_code
_entity_poly.pdbx_strand_id
1 'polypeptide(L)'
;MNQKNYDRKQRYGIRKFAVGVASVTIGAVVFGVNPVLANEQGNSTVTAAENNNQGLSELPKEASSGSLAHLDSELAGKLATAKDNGVEVDQDKLKKNETTEAETTTPSNTPAADNTPAPADKPETDSATTEASNKDQDKEEEGVLPRDYYARDIANATPVVEKEDVETNSKNGQRVDLASELNALKKLQNATIHMEFKPDAKAPDFYNLFSVSSDKKKDEYFTMAVLNNTALIEGRDANGTQFYDKYTDAPLKIKPGQWNSVTFTVERPNAENPGGKVRLYVNGVLSRTSLKSGKFIKDMPDITHAQLGATNRAGKSVWGANLQVRNLSVYDRVLTPEEVQKRSQLFERSDLEQKLPEGAKVTEKQDVFEGGMHNKPNKDGIKSYRIPALLKTDKGTLIAGADERRLHHSDWGDIGMVVRRSEDKGKTWSDRVTITNLRDNPKASNPSIGSPVNIDMVLVQDPATKRIFSIYDMFPEGQGIFGMAAQREEAYKQIDGKTYQILYKEGEEGSYTIRENGTVYTPDGKATDYRVVVNPMKPAYSDKGDLYQGNQLLGNIYFTSNKTSPFRVAKDSYLWMSYSDDDGKTWSAPQDITPMVKADWMKFLGVGPGTGITLHTGPHKGRIIVPTYTTNQTNHLNGSQSSRVIYSDDHGKTWHMGGGVNDHRTLTDGTVIDSSTMSNYYAQNTESSVVQLNNGDLKLFMRGLTGDLQVATSKDGGVTWENDIKRYADVKDVYVQLAAIHTMHDGKEYIVLSNAGGPGRFNGLVHLARVEENGELTWLKHNPIQSGKFAYNSIQDLGNGEYGLLYEHADNNQNEYTLSYKKFNWDFLSKDMVSPTEAKVTHAVHMGQGIIAMEFDSEVLVNQAPTLQLANGKTATFMTQYDTKTLLFTVDPEDIGQKVTGLAEGAIESMHNLPVSVVGSKITHGVNGSEAATNEVSEFTGGVNGVEAAVTEEAPEYTGPLATVGEEPAPTVEKPEFTDGVNGEEGAVAAEVPEYTGSLATVGEESAPTVEKTEFTGGVNAVLAASNEVPEYTGGANFVLAASNEVPEYTGGANFVLAASNEVPEYTGGANFVLAASNEVPEYKGGANFVLAASNDLPEYKGGVNGAEAAVHEVPEYKGETKPVLAAANERPAKKLSLGQGATYQAPAAKQNELPNTGSKENTTFISLGLVAGLLSVLTFGKKRKED
;
A
#
# COMPACT_ATOMS: atom_id res chain seq x y z
N MET A 1 -16.37 -17.04 -52.42
CA MET A 1 -15.02 -17.11 -51.80
C MET A 1 -14.98 -18.29 -50.83
N ASN A 2 -13.80 -18.74 -50.41
CA ASN A 2 -13.63 -19.99 -49.67
C ASN A 2 -13.37 -19.74 -48.17
N GLN A 3 -14.07 -20.45 -47.27
CA GLN A 3 -14.07 -20.23 -45.82
C GLN A 3 -12.66 -20.24 -45.21
N LYS A 4 -11.78 -21.10 -45.74
CA LYS A 4 -10.37 -21.29 -45.32
C LYS A 4 -9.48 -20.04 -45.38
N ASN A 5 -9.93 -18.94 -45.98
CA ASN A 5 -9.22 -17.66 -46.00
C ASN A 5 -9.69 -16.65 -44.92
N TYR A 6 -10.77 -16.93 -44.19
CA TYR A 6 -11.20 -16.10 -43.05
C TYR A 6 -10.38 -16.47 -41.80
N ASP A 7 -10.33 -17.76 -41.46
CA ASP A 7 -9.66 -18.30 -40.27
C ASP A 7 -8.12 -18.12 -40.28
N ARG A 8 -7.55 -17.72 -41.43
CA ARG A 8 -6.12 -17.41 -41.58
C ARG A 8 -5.76 -15.95 -41.23
N LYS A 9 -6.71 -15.14 -40.76
CA LYS A 9 -6.50 -13.73 -40.33
C LYS A 9 -6.76 -13.43 -38.84
N GLN A 10 -6.95 -14.45 -38.00
CA GLN A 10 -7.03 -14.30 -36.52
C GLN A 10 -5.92 -15.05 -35.77
N ARG A 11 -4.73 -15.19 -36.39
CA ARG A 11 -3.49 -15.57 -35.69
C ARG A 11 -2.38 -14.61 -36.13
N TYR A 12 -1.53 -14.23 -35.18
CA TYR A 12 -0.55 -13.11 -35.22
C TYR A 12 -1.17 -11.71 -35.09
N GLY A 13 -0.82 -11.02 -33.99
CA GLY A 13 -1.10 -9.60 -33.72
C GLY A 13 -1.89 -9.31 -32.42
N ILE A 14 -1.37 -8.60 -31.41
CA ILE A 14 -0.21 -8.86 -30.52
C ILE A 14 -0.20 -7.79 -29.40
N ARG A 15 0.14 -8.17 -28.15
CA ARG A 15 0.44 -7.31 -26.97
C ARG A 15 -0.72 -6.42 -26.46
N LYS A 16 -0.94 -6.18 -25.15
CA LYS A 16 -0.06 -5.88 -23.99
C LYS A 16 0.81 -4.63 -24.21
N PHE A 17 0.20 -3.45 -24.17
CA PHE A 17 0.90 -2.18 -24.05
C PHE A 17 0.73 -1.63 -22.63
N ALA A 18 1.84 -1.51 -21.89
CA ALA A 18 1.93 -0.76 -20.65
C ALA A 18 3.02 0.29 -20.83
N VAL A 19 2.62 1.51 -21.16
CA VAL A 19 3.48 2.70 -21.24
C VAL A 19 2.68 3.84 -20.61
N GLY A 20 3.28 4.53 -19.63
CA GLY A 20 2.64 5.66 -18.95
C GLY A 20 2.86 7.00 -19.65
N VAL A 21 2.69 8.07 -18.86
CA VAL A 21 3.04 9.48 -19.12
C VAL A 21 2.02 10.34 -19.89
N ALA A 22 1.80 11.53 -19.33
CA ALA A 22 1.22 12.77 -19.90
C ALA A 22 -0.29 12.84 -20.25
N SER A 23 -0.99 13.64 -19.45
CA SER A 23 -2.25 14.31 -19.82
C SER A 23 -2.02 15.39 -20.88
N VAL A 24 -3.03 15.66 -21.73
CA VAL A 24 -3.53 17.02 -22.04
C VAL A 24 -4.94 16.94 -22.66
N THR A 25 -5.82 17.79 -22.12
CA THR A 25 -7.07 18.40 -22.63
C THR A 25 -7.42 18.14 -24.12
N ILE A 26 -8.67 17.87 -24.55
CA ILE A 26 -9.92 18.67 -24.39
C ILE A 26 -11.17 17.78 -24.53
N GLY A 27 -12.26 18.08 -23.81
CA GLY A 27 -13.59 17.51 -24.12
C GLY A 27 -14.68 17.70 -23.05
N ALA A 28 -15.23 18.91 -22.89
CA ALA A 28 -16.32 19.18 -21.94
C ALA A 28 -17.65 19.54 -22.65
N VAL A 29 -18.72 18.77 -22.40
CA VAL A 29 -20.14 19.12 -22.62
C VAL A 29 -20.97 18.43 -21.51
N VAL A 30 -22.07 19.05 -21.07
CA VAL A 30 -22.87 18.65 -19.89
C VAL A 30 -24.38 18.82 -20.19
N PHE A 31 -25.21 17.87 -19.73
CA PHE A 31 -26.68 17.75 -19.86
C PHE A 31 -27.26 17.65 -21.31
N GLY A 32 -28.40 16.97 -21.55
CA GLY A 32 -29.19 16.07 -20.68
C GLY A 32 -30.60 15.70 -21.24
N VAL A 33 -31.33 14.88 -20.46
CA VAL A 33 -32.79 14.59 -20.48
C VAL A 33 -33.41 13.70 -21.59
N ASN A 34 -34.36 12.85 -21.17
CA ASN A 34 -35.24 11.88 -21.88
C ASN A 34 -36.42 12.56 -22.65
N PRO A 35 -37.38 11.85 -23.34
CA PRO A 35 -37.62 10.39 -23.47
C PRO A 35 -37.94 9.86 -24.91
N VAL A 36 -38.22 8.55 -25.07
CA VAL A 36 -39.48 7.93 -25.62
C VAL A 36 -39.28 6.47 -26.09
N LEU A 37 -40.22 5.60 -25.66
CA LEU A 37 -40.76 4.30 -26.19
C LEU A 37 -40.06 3.61 -27.40
N ALA A 38 -40.02 2.26 -27.50
CA ALA A 38 -41.11 1.32 -27.18
C ALA A 38 -40.68 -0.16 -26.93
N ASN A 39 -41.62 -0.92 -26.34
CA ASN A 39 -41.95 -2.36 -26.42
C ASN A 39 -41.10 -3.26 -27.35
N GLU A 40 -40.96 -4.58 -27.16
CA GLU A 40 -41.17 -5.59 -26.09
C GLU A 40 -41.12 -6.96 -26.81
N GLN A 41 -40.69 -8.01 -26.10
CA GLN A 41 -41.09 -9.42 -26.23
C GLN A 41 -41.27 -10.09 -27.62
N GLY A 42 -40.48 -11.16 -27.84
CA GLY A 42 -40.74 -12.20 -28.84
C GLY A 42 -40.04 -13.51 -28.43
N ASN A 43 -40.64 -14.28 -27.52
CA ASN A 43 -39.99 -15.42 -26.84
C ASN A 43 -40.73 -16.76 -27.03
N SER A 44 -40.07 -17.70 -27.70
CA SER A 44 -40.34 -19.16 -27.70
C SER A 44 -39.14 -19.86 -28.39
N THR A 45 -38.48 -20.91 -27.87
CA THR A 45 -38.90 -22.26 -27.40
C THR A 45 -39.62 -23.06 -28.50
N VAL A 46 -39.34 -24.33 -28.80
CA VAL A 46 -38.72 -25.49 -28.09
C VAL A 46 -37.81 -26.23 -29.15
N THR A 47 -36.87 -27.17 -28.95
CA THR A 47 -36.69 -28.46 -28.23
C THR A 47 -35.18 -28.81 -28.33
N ALA A 48 -34.47 -29.44 -27.37
CA ALA A 48 -34.55 -30.83 -26.87
C ALA A 48 -34.29 -31.90 -27.97
N ALA A 49 -33.41 -32.90 -27.81
CA ALA A 49 -32.58 -33.32 -26.66
C ALA A 49 -31.33 -34.17 -27.09
N GLU A 50 -30.45 -34.45 -26.11
CA GLU A 50 -29.56 -35.65 -26.04
C GLU A 50 -28.37 -35.79 -27.04
N ASN A 51 -27.23 -36.43 -26.72
CA ASN A 51 -26.86 -37.17 -25.49
C ASN A 51 -25.33 -37.25 -25.18
N ASN A 52 -25.00 -37.65 -23.93
CA ASN A 52 -23.81 -38.36 -23.43
C ASN A 52 -22.39 -37.72 -23.31
N ASN A 53 -22.01 -37.50 -22.04
CA ASN A 53 -20.87 -38.09 -21.31
C ASN A 53 -19.42 -37.52 -21.32
N GLN A 54 -18.97 -37.23 -20.08
CA GLN A 54 -17.70 -37.62 -19.40
C GLN A 54 -16.34 -37.20 -20.01
N GLY A 55 -15.37 -36.68 -19.23
CA GLY A 55 -15.41 -36.17 -17.84
C GLY A 55 -14.06 -36.13 -17.11
N LEU A 56 -13.92 -35.14 -16.21
CA LEU A 56 -12.93 -35.02 -15.10
C LEU A 56 -11.43 -34.83 -15.41
N SER A 57 -10.73 -34.33 -14.37
CA SER A 57 -9.29 -34.01 -14.21
C SER A 57 -8.69 -32.97 -15.17
N GLU A 58 -7.70 -32.15 -14.82
CA GLU A 58 -7.21 -31.42 -13.60
C GLU A 58 -5.77 -30.94 -13.94
N LEU A 59 -5.10 -30.21 -13.02
CA LEU A 59 -3.73 -29.66 -13.11
C LEU A 59 -3.57 -28.42 -14.04
N PRO A 60 -2.55 -27.56 -13.81
CA PRO A 60 -2.33 -26.85 -12.54
C PRO A 60 -2.13 -25.32 -12.74
N LYS A 61 -1.63 -24.63 -11.69
CA LYS A 61 -1.54 -23.17 -11.56
C LYS A 61 -0.21 -22.55 -12.03
N GLU A 62 -0.27 -21.23 -12.22
CA GLU A 62 0.77 -20.22 -11.93
C GLU A 62 2.09 -20.18 -12.73
N ALA A 63 2.59 -18.95 -12.88
CA ALA A 63 3.96 -18.63 -13.28
C ALA A 63 4.41 -17.44 -12.41
N SER A 64 5.50 -17.61 -11.68
CA SER A 64 5.95 -16.70 -10.61
C SER A 64 6.69 -15.47 -11.14
N SER A 65 6.86 -14.46 -10.27
CA SER A 65 8.01 -13.56 -10.33
C SER A 65 9.33 -14.32 -10.34
N GLY A 66 10.39 -13.71 -10.89
CA GLY A 66 11.69 -14.35 -11.07
C GLY A 66 12.25 -14.98 -9.79
N SER A 67 12.61 -16.25 -9.89
CA SER A 67 13.35 -17.01 -8.89
C SER A 67 14.39 -17.86 -9.62
N LEU A 68 15.57 -18.01 -9.04
CA LEU A 68 16.74 -18.63 -9.69
C LEU A 68 16.53 -20.12 -10.03
N ALA A 69 15.55 -20.79 -9.40
CA ALA A 69 15.29 -22.23 -9.47
C ALA A 69 14.87 -22.82 -10.85
N HIS A 70 14.90 -22.03 -11.93
CA HIS A 70 14.53 -22.48 -13.29
C HIS A 70 15.64 -22.32 -14.34
N LEU A 71 16.83 -21.86 -13.97
CA LEU A 71 17.88 -21.50 -14.95
C LEU A 71 18.80 -22.67 -15.37
N ASP A 72 19.04 -23.64 -14.47
CA ASP A 72 20.16 -24.60 -14.55
C ASP A 72 20.21 -25.45 -15.84
N SER A 73 19.07 -25.81 -16.42
CA SER A 73 19.02 -26.74 -17.56
C SER A 73 19.10 -26.05 -18.93
N GLU A 74 18.42 -24.92 -19.13
CA GLU A 74 18.41 -24.22 -20.43
C GLU A 74 19.66 -23.35 -20.63
N LEU A 75 20.27 -22.87 -19.54
CA LEU A 75 21.49 -22.06 -19.57
C LEU A 75 22.72 -22.90 -19.96
N ALA A 76 22.95 -24.00 -19.24
CA ALA A 76 24.01 -24.97 -19.51
C ALA A 76 23.97 -25.50 -20.96
N GLY A 77 22.78 -25.85 -21.45
CA GLY A 77 22.61 -26.37 -22.82
C GLY A 77 23.02 -25.38 -23.91
N LYS A 78 22.75 -24.08 -23.76
CA LYS A 78 23.12 -23.05 -24.75
C LYS A 78 24.61 -22.72 -24.74
N LEU A 79 25.25 -22.81 -23.57
CA LEU A 79 26.69 -22.55 -23.42
C LEU A 79 27.56 -23.71 -23.94
N ALA A 80 27.08 -24.96 -23.83
CA ALA A 80 27.81 -26.13 -24.32
C ALA A 80 27.86 -26.28 -25.86
N THR A 81 27.05 -25.53 -26.63
CA THR A 81 26.84 -25.77 -28.08
C THR A 81 27.66 -24.88 -29.03
N ALA A 82 28.63 -24.11 -28.53
CA ALA A 82 29.32 -23.08 -29.30
C ALA A 82 30.56 -23.57 -30.11
N LYS A 83 30.42 -24.55 -31.04
CA LYS A 83 31.24 -24.59 -32.28
C LYS A 83 30.84 -25.58 -33.38
N ASP A 84 30.95 -25.04 -34.60
CA ASP A 84 31.23 -25.65 -35.91
C ASP A 84 30.22 -26.60 -36.62
N ASN A 85 30.20 -26.52 -37.96
CA ASN A 85 29.38 -27.29 -38.90
C ASN A 85 30.27 -27.83 -40.04
N GLY A 86 30.87 -29.02 -39.91
CA GLY A 86 31.73 -29.52 -40.99
C GLY A 86 32.17 -30.99 -40.95
N VAL A 87 31.41 -31.85 -41.65
CA VAL A 87 31.86 -33.09 -42.33
C VAL A 87 32.37 -34.26 -41.44
N GLU A 88 31.81 -35.46 -41.67
CA GLU A 88 32.30 -36.71 -41.08
C GLU A 88 33.71 -37.07 -41.58
N VAL A 89 34.59 -37.47 -40.65
CA VAL A 89 35.86 -38.15 -40.98
C VAL A 89 35.85 -39.56 -40.39
N ASP A 90 35.52 -40.54 -41.24
CA ASP A 90 35.59 -41.98 -40.95
C ASP A 90 37.01 -42.38 -40.53
N GLN A 91 37.17 -42.93 -39.32
CA GLN A 91 38.46 -43.23 -38.72
C GLN A 91 39.09 -44.57 -39.16
N ASP A 92 38.35 -45.47 -39.81
CA ASP A 92 38.81 -46.86 -39.99
C ASP A 92 39.62 -47.12 -41.29
N LYS A 93 39.91 -46.09 -42.10
CA LYS A 93 40.61 -46.23 -43.39
C LYS A 93 42.04 -45.70 -43.42
N LEU A 94 42.90 -46.18 -42.52
CA LEU A 94 44.36 -46.05 -42.69
C LEU A 94 45.22 -47.26 -42.26
N LYS A 95 44.68 -48.50 -42.34
CA LYS A 95 45.49 -49.74 -42.20
C LYS A 95 45.21 -50.82 -43.26
N LYS A 96 46.03 -50.78 -44.32
CA LYS A 96 46.56 -51.91 -45.13
C LYS A 96 45.65 -52.78 -46.04
N ASN A 97 46.07 -52.78 -47.32
CA ASN A 97 46.29 -53.92 -48.23
C ASN A 97 45.14 -54.62 -49.02
N GLU A 98 45.58 -55.12 -50.19
CA GLU A 98 45.06 -56.22 -51.04
C GLU A 98 43.66 -56.01 -51.69
N THR A 99 43.47 -55.72 -52.99
CA THR A 99 43.88 -56.29 -54.32
C THR A 99 42.85 -57.23 -54.93
N THR A 100 42.60 -57.06 -56.27
CA THR A 100 41.87 -57.98 -57.20
C THR A 100 40.39 -58.27 -56.88
N GLU A 101 39.46 -58.50 -57.83
CA GLU A 101 39.33 -58.19 -59.27
C GLU A 101 37.87 -58.55 -59.69
N ALA A 102 37.35 -57.98 -60.79
CA ALA A 102 36.33 -58.58 -61.69
C ALA A 102 34.89 -58.95 -61.15
N GLU A 103 33.81 -58.95 -61.95
CA GLU A 103 33.55 -58.33 -63.27
C GLU A 103 32.03 -58.14 -63.54
N THR A 104 31.75 -57.17 -64.43
CA THR A 104 30.60 -56.96 -65.35
C THR A 104 29.15 -57.42 -65.07
N THR A 105 28.19 -56.55 -65.40
CA THR A 105 27.28 -56.78 -66.55
C THR A 105 26.65 -55.48 -67.10
N THR A 106 26.62 -55.35 -68.43
CA THR A 106 26.06 -54.27 -69.27
C THR A 106 25.19 -54.92 -70.38
N PRO A 107 24.64 -54.24 -71.44
CA PRO A 107 24.65 -52.83 -71.88
C PRO A 107 23.19 -52.27 -72.01
N SER A 108 22.76 -51.28 -72.82
CA SER A 108 23.34 -50.41 -73.88
C SER A 108 22.43 -49.18 -74.14
N ASN A 109 22.99 -48.01 -74.52
CA ASN A 109 22.78 -47.37 -75.86
C ASN A 109 23.30 -45.91 -75.96
N THR A 110 23.93 -45.65 -77.13
CA THR A 110 24.48 -44.39 -77.70
C THR A 110 23.42 -43.56 -78.46
N PRO A 111 23.72 -42.46 -79.22
CA PRO A 111 24.97 -41.72 -79.55
C PRO A 111 24.96 -40.22 -79.10
N ALA A 112 26.01 -39.36 -79.13
CA ALA A 112 27.10 -39.03 -80.10
C ALA A 112 26.62 -38.20 -81.33
N ALA A 113 27.37 -37.25 -81.94
CA ALA A 113 28.71 -36.64 -81.70
C ALA A 113 28.64 -35.09 -81.98
N ASP A 114 29.55 -34.28 -82.57
CA ASP A 114 30.83 -34.46 -83.30
C ASP A 114 31.59 -33.11 -83.57
N ASN A 115 32.80 -33.19 -84.16
CA ASN A 115 33.58 -32.21 -84.96
C ASN A 115 34.44 -31.07 -84.33
N THR A 116 35.72 -31.03 -84.77
CA THR A 116 36.75 -29.93 -84.77
C THR A 116 37.02 -29.49 -86.24
N PRO A 117 37.94 -28.58 -86.67
CA PRO A 117 39.24 -28.13 -86.10
C PRO A 117 39.57 -26.60 -86.23
N ALA A 118 40.88 -26.23 -86.10
CA ALA A 118 41.49 -24.89 -86.11
C ALA A 118 41.89 -24.39 -87.56
N PRO A 119 42.69 -23.31 -87.84
CA PRO A 119 43.47 -22.38 -86.95
C PRO A 119 43.61 -20.87 -87.38
N ALA A 120 44.45 -20.12 -86.62
CA ALA A 120 45.39 -19.04 -87.03
C ALA A 120 45.02 -17.52 -87.10
N ASP A 121 45.97 -16.72 -86.57
CA ASP A 121 46.42 -15.32 -86.85
C ASP A 121 45.51 -14.06 -86.79
N LYS A 122 45.70 -13.27 -85.70
CA LYS A 122 46.17 -11.84 -85.61
C LYS A 122 45.39 -10.65 -86.25
N PRO A 123 45.61 -9.37 -85.80
CA PRO A 123 46.33 -8.88 -84.61
C PRO A 123 45.61 -7.81 -83.73
N GLU A 124 46.27 -7.45 -82.61
CA GLU A 124 46.25 -6.15 -81.88
C GLU A 124 45.06 -5.68 -81.01
N THR A 125 45.43 -5.15 -79.82
CA THR A 125 44.68 -4.31 -78.82
C THR A 125 43.27 -4.75 -78.44
N ASP A 126 43.00 -5.16 -77.19
CA ASP A 126 42.80 -4.18 -76.10
C ASP A 126 43.05 -4.71 -74.66
N SER A 127 43.01 -3.75 -73.73
CA SER A 127 43.07 -3.73 -72.26
C SER A 127 42.51 -4.94 -71.47
N ALA A 128 43.32 -5.47 -70.53
CA ALA A 128 42.85 -6.25 -69.37
C ALA A 128 43.82 -6.12 -68.17
N THR A 129 43.30 -5.99 -66.96
CA THR A 129 44.06 -5.91 -65.69
C THR A 129 44.21 -7.29 -65.05
N THR A 130 45.43 -7.67 -64.64
CA THR A 130 45.67 -8.91 -63.89
C THR A 130 45.29 -8.78 -62.42
N GLU A 131 44.55 -9.77 -61.93
CA GLU A 131 44.33 -9.99 -60.49
C GLU A 131 45.66 -10.32 -59.80
N ALA A 132 45.90 -9.73 -58.63
CA ALA A 132 47.04 -10.05 -57.78
C ALA A 132 46.53 -10.44 -56.39
N SER A 133 47.04 -11.55 -55.87
CA SER A 133 46.64 -12.16 -54.61
C SER A 133 46.92 -11.24 -53.41
N ASN A 134 45.93 -11.12 -52.52
CA ASN A 134 46.14 -10.99 -51.08
C ASN A 134 45.14 -11.92 -50.38
N LYS A 135 45.48 -13.21 -50.32
CA LYS A 135 45.02 -14.09 -49.23
C LYS A 135 45.99 -13.88 -48.08
N ASP A 136 45.55 -13.19 -47.03
CA ASP A 136 46.03 -13.34 -45.64
C ASP A 136 45.17 -12.43 -44.74
N GLN A 137 44.91 -12.88 -43.50
CA GLN A 137 44.08 -12.22 -42.48
C GLN A 137 42.54 -12.38 -42.55
N ASP A 138 42.04 -13.48 -43.12
CA ASP A 138 40.91 -14.16 -42.47
C ASP A 138 41.49 -15.04 -41.36
N LYS A 139 41.44 -14.55 -40.11
CA LYS A 139 41.59 -15.38 -38.91
C LYS A 139 40.23 -15.47 -38.25
N GLU A 140 39.75 -16.69 -38.06
CA GLU A 140 38.55 -16.96 -37.27
C GLU A 140 38.85 -16.65 -35.80
N GLU A 141 38.20 -15.64 -35.23
CA GLU A 141 38.28 -15.38 -33.79
C GLU A 141 37.42 -16.41 -33.04
N GLU A 142 38.09 -17.18 -32.18
CA GLU A 142 37.53 -18.39 -31.58
C GLU A 142 36.53 -18.13 -30.44
N GLY A 143 35.29 -17.78 -30.80
CA GLY A 143 34.12 -18.10 -29.98
C GLY A 143 34.00 -17.39 -28.61
N VAL A 144 34.53 -16.17 -28.47
CA VAL A 144 34.33 -15.35 -27.27
C VAL A 144 32.90 -14.79 -27.24
N LEU A 145 32.18 -14.99 -26.13
CA LEU A 145 30.87 -14.37 -25.93
C LEU A 145 31.01 -12.85 -25.69
N PRO A 146 30.18 -12.00 -26.33
CA PRO A 146 30.12 -10.58 -25.98
C PRO A 146 29.76 -10.39 -24.50
N ARG A 147 30.38 -9.39 -23.86
CA ARG A 147 30.12 -9.01 -22.44
C ARG A 147 28.66 -8.72 -22.10
N ASP A 148 27.85 -8.45 -23.10
CA ASP A 148 26.41 -8.16 -23.04
C ASP A 148 25.62 -9.05 -24.02
N TYR A 149 26.03 -10.31 -24.18
CA TYR A 149 25.46 -11.29 -25.12
C TYR A 149 23.92 -11.31 -25.10
N TYR A 150 23.31 -11.34 -23.92
CA TYR A 150 21.84 -11.37 -23.76
C TYR A 150 21.13 -10.09 -24.21
N ALA A 151 21.82 -8.95 -24.30
CA ALA A 151 21.29 -7.73 -24.90
C ALA A 151 21.50 -7.70 -26.43
N ARG A 152 22.61 -8.25 -26.94
CA ARG A 152 22.94 -8.25 -28.38
C ARG A 152 22.30 -9.36 -29.21
N ASP A 153 21.92 -10.47 -28.58
CA ASP A 153 21.25 -11.61 -29.23
C ASP A 153 19.90 -11.19 -29.84
N ILE A 154 19.92 -10.75 -31.10
CA ILE A 154 18.76 -10.26 -31.82
C ILE A 154 18.71 -10.99 -33.16
N ALA A 155 17.69 -11.81 -33.33
CA ALA A 155 17.54 -12.70 -34.48
C ALA A 155 17.62 -11.93 -35.80
N ASN A 156 18.56 -12.30 -36.68
CA ASN A 156 18.80 -11.64 -37.97
C ASN A 156 19.12 -10.13 -37.82
N ALA A 157 19.98 -9.75 -36.87
CA ALA A 157 20.48 -8.38 -36.71
C ALA A 157 21.99 -8.34 -36.48
N THR A 158 22.77 -8.56 -37.54
CA THR A 158 24.21 -8.24 -37.55
C THR A 158 24.38 -6.73 -37.76
N PRO A 159 25.20 -6.01 -36.97
CA PRO A 159 25.56 -4.63 -37.26
C PRO A 159 26.33 -4.51 -38.59
N VAL A 160 26.00 -3.49 -39.40
CA VAL A 160 26.77 -3.09 -40.59
C VAL A 160 27.81 -2.01 -40.29
N VAL A 161 27.75 -1.42 -39.09
CA VAL A 161 28.83 -0.64 -38.45
C VAL A 161 28.78 -0.96 -36.97
N GLU A 162 29.92 -1.32 -36.37
CA GLU A 162 30.08 -1.43 -34.92
C GLU A 162 31.35 -0.71 -34.47
N LYS A 163 31.30 -0.11 -33.27
CA LYS A 163 32.45 0.42 -32.50
C LYS A 163 32.21 0.19 -31.02
N GLU A 164 33.26 -0.14 -30.28
CA GLU A 164 33.21 -0.38 -28.84
C GLU A 164 34.34 0.33 -28.10
N ASP A 165 34.09 0.68 -26.84
CA ASP A 165 35.05 1.25 -25.88
C ASP A 165 35.87 2.43 -26.42
N VAL A 166 35.17 3.33 -27.11
CA VAL A 166 35.74 4.54 -27.70
C VAL A 166 35.35 5.78 -26.91
N GLU A 167 36.30 6.71 -26.74
CA GLU A 167 36.08 7.97 -26.01
C GLU A 167 36.23 9.21 -26.89
N THR A 168 35.39 10.21 -26.67
CA THR A 168 35.54 11.56 -27.24
C THR A 168 35.94 12.56 -26.15
N ASN A 169 36.82 13.51 -26.48
CA ASN A 169 37.21 14.58 -25.57
C ASN A 169 37.13 15.94 -26.27
N SER A 170 36.17 16.74 -25.82
CA SER A 170 35.85 18.07 -26.37
C SER A 170 37.04 19.03 -26.34
N LYS A 171 37.90 18.96 -25.32
CA LYS A 171 38.96 19.94 -25.01
C LYS A 171 40.23 19.74 -25.82
N ASN A 172 40.64 18.50 -26.08
CA ASN A 172 41.83 18.17 -26.88
C ASN A 172 41.50 17.97 -28.39
N GLY A 173 40.21 17.88 -28.75
CA GLY A 173 39.76 17.66 -30.13
C GLY A 173 39.61 16.19 -30.52
N GLN A 174 39.84 15.25 -29.61
CA GLN A 174 39.68 13.80 -29.83
C GLN A 174 38.23 13.44 -30.18
N ARG A 175 38.03 12.87 -31.37
CA ARG A 175 36.75 12.34 -31.86
C ARG A 175 36.97 10.95 -32.41
N VAL A 176 35.89 10.16 -32.48
CA VAL A 176 35.88 8.90 -33.21
C VAL A 176 35.44 9.22 -34.63
N ASP A 177 36.37 9.15 -35.58
CA ASP A 177 36.08 9.29 -37.01
C ASP A 177 35.50 7.98 -37.56
N LEU A 178 34.47 8.10 -38.39
CA LEU A 178 33.74 7.00 -39.04
C LEU A 178 33.72 7.20 -40.57
N ALA A 179 34.67 7.95 -41.13
CA ALA A 179 34.79 8.19 -42.57
C ALA A 179 34.93 6.90 -43.41
N SER A 180 35.56 5.84 -42.87
CA SER A 180 35.55 4.48 -43.44
C SER A 180 34.14 3.95 -43.66
N GLU A 181 33.29 4.13 -42.64
CA GLU A 181 31.95 3.57 -42.54
C GLU A 181 30.92 4.33 -43.39
N LEU A 182 31.26 5.54 -43.84
CA LEU A 182 30.35 6.43 -44.60
C LEU A 182 29.77 5.75 -45.85
N ASN A 183 30.52 4.83 -46.48
CA ASN A 183 30.05 4.06 -47.64
C ASN A 183 29.05 2.95 -47.28
N ALA A 184 29.06 2.43 -46.06
CA ALA A 184 28.01 1.55 -45.54
C ALA A 184 26.79 2.39 -45.13
N LEU A 185 27.02 3.46 -44.36
CA LEU A 185 25.98 4.39 -43.90
C LEU A 185 25.16 5.01 -45.06
N LYS A 186 25.78 5.30 -46.21
CA LYS A 186 25.11 5.79 -47.43
C LYS A 186 24.22 4.76 -48.14
N LYS A 187 24.38 3.45 -47.87
CA LYS A 187 23.53 2.40 -48.45
C LYS A 187 22.21 2.21 -47.68
N LEU A 188 22.19 2.59 -46.39
CA LEU A 188 21.06 2.44 -45.49
C LEU A 188 19.77 3.05 -46.07
N GLN A 189 18.68 2.29 -46.01
CA GLN A 189 17.36 2.72 -46.47
C GLN A 189 16.39 2.76 -45.29
N ASN A 190 16.07 1.58 -44.77
CA ASN A 190 15.69 1.40 -43.38
C ASN A 190 16.99 1.31 -42.54
N ALA A 191 16.93 1.65 -41.26
CA ALA A 191 18.06 1.49 -40.35
C ALA A 191 17.66 1.57 -38.87
N THR A 192 18.56 1.10 -38.02
CA THR A 192 18.56 1.39 -36.58
C THR A 192 19.97 1.80 -36.16
N ILE A 193 20.10 2.92 -35.44
CA ILE A 193 21.34 3.30 -34.74
C ILE A 193 21.08 3.15 -33.26
N HIS A 194 21.83 2.28 -32.59
CA HIS A 194 21.86 2.14 -31.14
C HIS A 194 23.19 2.68 -30.61
N MET A 195 23.17 3.42 -29.51
CA MET A 195 24.38 3.97 -28.89
C MET A 195 24.28 3.93 -27.37
N GLU A 196 25.30 3.34 -26.74
CA GLU A 196 25.48 3.19 -25.29
C GLU A 196 26.58 4.13 -24.82
N PHE A 197 26.25 5.09 -23.96
CA PHE A 197 27.20 6.15 -23.60
C PHE A 197 27.01 6.71 -22.17
N LYS A 198 28.12 7.20 -21.62
CA LYS A 198 28.20 7.97 -20.38
C LYS A 198 28.79 9.35 -20.70
N PRO A 199 27.97 10.42 -20.69
CA PRO A 199 28.47 11.78 -20.86
C PRO A 199 29.01 12.31 -19.52
N ASP A 200 29.96 13.25 -19.56
CA ASP A 200 30.44 13.94 -18.36
C ASP A 200 29.29 14.39 -17.44
N ALA A 201 29.49 14.30 -16.11
CA ALA A 201 28.55 14.87 -15.13
C ALA A 201 28.36 16.41 -15.24
N LYS A 202 29.21 17.06 -16.06
CA LYS A 202 29.15 18.49 -16.42
C LYS A 202 29.14 18.67 -17.95
N ALA A 203 28.48 17.76 -18.67
CA ALA A 203 28.27 17.87 -20.11
C ALA A 203 27.52 19.18 -20.46
N PRO A 204 27.72 19.76 -21.67
CA PRO A 204 27.06 20.99 -22.07
C PRO A 204 25.53 20.87 -22.18
N ASP A 205 24.82 21.99 -22.13
CA ASP A 205 23.37 22.05 -22.37
C ASP A 205 22.97 21.44 -23.73
N PHE A 206 23.82 21.56 -24.76
CA PHE A 206 23.62 20.93 -26.06
C PHE A 206 24.90 20.25 -26.57
N TYR A 207 24.80 18.96 -26.91
CA TYR A 207 25.89 18.19 -27.50
C TYR A 207 25.43 17.09 -28.46
N ASN A 208 26.30 16.73 -29.39
CA ASN A 208 26.11 15.60 -30.31
C ASN A 208 26.56 14.27 -29.69
N LEU A 209 25.89 13.19 -30.07
CA LEU A 209 26.26 11.79 -29.78
C LEU A 209 26.89 11.13 -31.02
N PHE A 210 26.14 11.08 -32.13
CA PHE A 210 26.54 10.56 -33.43
C PHE A 210 26.09 11.53 -34.53
N SER A 211 26.91 11.76 -35.57
CA SER A 211 26.47 12.53 -36.74
C SER A 211 27.08 12.07 -38.06
N VAL A 212 26.41 12.44 -39.15
CA VAL A 212 26.87 12.31 -40.54
C VAL A 212 26.58 13.63 -41.24
N SER A 213 27.55 14.24 -41.93
CA SER A 213 27.48 15.66 -42.29
C SER A 213 28.39 16.07 -43.45
N SER A 214 28.19 17.29 -43.95
CA SER A 214 28.97 17.88 -45.05
C SER A 214 30.04 18.88 -44.60
N ASP A 215 31.26 18.69 -45.10
CA ASP A 215 32.38 19.65 -45.07
C ASP A 215 32.13 20.91 -45.92
N LYS A 216 31.13 20.90 -46.80
CA LYS A 216 30.81 22.00 -47.72
C LYS A 216 29.47 22.67 -47.41
N LYS A 217 28.47 21.90 -47.02
CA LYS A 217 27.10 22.39 -46.76
C LYS A 217 26.86 22.50 -45.25
N LYS A 218 26.86 23.74 -44.73
CA LYS A 218 26.68 24.02 -43.29
C LYS A 218 25.37 23.46 -42.71
N ASP A 219 24.36 23.22 -43.53
CA ASP A 219 23.01 22.87 -43.11
C ASP A 219 22.60 21.43 -43.43
N GLU A 220 23.48 20.65 -44.06
CA GLU A 220 23.23 19.25 -44.47
C GLU A 220 23.92 18.27 -43.52
N TYR A 221 23.12 17.65 -42.66
CA TYR A 221 23.58 16.70 -41.65
C TYR A 221 22.43 15.87 -41.08
N PHE A 222 22.77 14.68 -40.58
CA PHE A 222 22.03 13.94 -39.57
C PHE A 222 22.77 14.03 -38.24
N THR A 223 22.04 14.19 -37.14
CA THR A 223 22.57 14.22 -35.77
C THR A 223 21.61 13.52 -34.80
N MET A 224 22.18 12.63 -33.97
CA MET A 224 21.61 12.25 -32.67
C MET A 224 22.30 13.13 -31.62
N ALA A 225 21.53 13.81 -30.78
CA ALA A 225 22.05 14.82 -29.86
C ALA A 225 21.23 14.86 -28.55
N VAL A 226 21.71 15.63 -27.59
CA VAL A 226 21.03 15.91 -26.32
C VAL A 226 20.90 17.42 -26.15
N LEU A 227 19.72 17.89 -25.71
CA LEU A 227 19.43 19.28 -25.32
C LEU A 227 18.79 19.30 -23.93
N ASN A 228 19.40 19.93 -22.93
CA ASN A 228 18.89 20.03 -21.55
C ASN A 228 18.43 18.64 -21.03
N ASN A 229 19.35 17.68 -21.08
CA ASN A 229 19.14 16.25 -20.78
C ASN A 229 18.10 15.52 -21.67
N THR A 230 17.54 16.17 -22.69
CA THR A 230 16.53 15.59 -23.59
C THR A 230 17.20 15.01 -24.83
N ALA A 231 17.08 13.71 -25.08
CA ALA A 231 17.55 13.11 -26.33
C ALA A 231 16.72 13.62 -27.53
N LEU A 232 17.38 13.95 -28.64
CA LEU A 232 16.73 14.42 -29.86
C LEU A 232 17.44 13.95 -31.13
N ILE A 233 16.72 14.04 -32.24
CA ILE A 233 17.23 13.81 -33.59
C ILE A 233 16.97 15.02 -34.49
N GLU A 234 17.89 15.26 -35.42
CA GLU A 234 17.68 16.20 -36.52
C GLU A 234 18.35 15.66 -37.79
N GLY A 235 17.64 15.73 -38.91
CA GLY A 235 18.15 15.41 -40.25
C GLY A 235 17.75 16.52 -41.21
N ARG A 236 18.67 17.00 -42.04
CA ARG A 236 18.47 18.15 -42.95
C ARG A 236 19.20 17.97 -44.27
N ASP A 237 18.61 18.50 -45.35
CA ASP A 237 19.23 18.55 -46.69
C ASP A 237 20.11 19.78 -46.94
N ALA A 238 20.72 19.87 -48.13
CA ALA A 238 21.52 20.98 -48.62
C ALA A 238 20.89 22.38 -48.46
N ASN A 239 19.55 22.46 -48.44
CA ASN A 239 18.79 23.71 -48.30
C ASN A 239 18.39 23.99 -46.83
N GLY A 240 18.71 23.06 -45.91
CA GLY A 240 18.37 23.13 -44.50
C GLY A 240 16.94 22.69 -44.17
N THR A 241 16.27 21.96 -45.06
CA THR A 241 14.91 21.45 -44.83
C THR A 241 14.93 20.30 -43.82
N GLN A 242 14.29 20.48 -42.66
CA GLN A 242 14.28 19.46 -41.60
C GLN A 242 13.37 18.27 -41.96
N PHE A 243 13.91 17.06 -41.94
CA PHE A 243 13.22 15.82 -42.33
C PHE A 243 12.16 15.40 -41.31
N TYR A 244 12.47 15.52 -40.02
CA TYR A 244 11.63 15.03 -38.92
C TYR A 244 10.86 16.17 -38.23
N ASP A 245 9.94 15.82 -37.34
CA ASP A 245 9.34 16.78 -36.41
C ASP A 245 10.37 17.30 -35.40
N LYS A 246 10.00 18.29 -34.57
CA LYS A 246 10.86 18.72 -33.46
C LYS A 246 10.84 17.70 -32.33
N TYR A 247 12.01 17.41 -31.77
CA TYR A 247 12.20 16.49 -30.63
C TYR A 247 12.66 17.21 -29.33
N THR A 248 12.70 18.54 -29.34
CA THR A 248 13.14 19.39 -28.20
C THR A 248 12.22 19.34 -26.98
N ASP A 249 11.07 18.66 -27.11
CA ASP A 249 10.01 18.50 -26.12
C ASP A 249 9.86 17.03 -25.65
N ALA A 250 10.79 16.14 -26.03
CA ALA A 250 10.68 14.72 -25.70
C ALA A 250 10.68 14.48 -24.17
N PRO A 251 9.82 13.58 -23.66
CA PRO A 251 9.61 13.42 -22.22
C PRO A 251 10.78 12.75 -21.50
N LEU A 252 11.44 11.76 -22.12
CA LEU A 252 12.49 10.98 -21.48
C LEU A 252 13.82 11.73 -21.41
N LYS A 253 14.58 11.49 -20.33
CA LYS A 253 15.81 12.22 -20.01
C LYS A 253 17.01 11.30 -19.85
N ILE A 254 18.15 11.76 -20.36
CA ILE A 254 19.49 11.26 -20.09
C ILE A 254 19.90 11.71 -18.69
N LYS A 255 20.50 10.84 -17.88
CA LYS A 255 21.12 11.21 -16.60
C LYS A 255 22.62 11.50 -16.84
N PRO A 256 23.11 12.75 -16.73
CA PRO A 256 24.53 13.08 -16.93
C PRO A 256 25.43 12.40 -15.90
N GLY A 257 26.65 12.01 -16.29
CA GLY A 257 27.57 11.30 -15.42
C GLY A 257 27.19 9.85 -15.12
N GLN A 258 26.12 9.33 -15.72
CA GLN A 258 25.71 7.92 -15.65
C GLN A 258 25.66 7.30 -17.05
N TRP A 259 25.61 5.98 -17.13
CA TRP A 259 25.37 5.25 -18.38
C TRP A 259 23.92 5.41 -18.85
N ASN A 260 23.73 5.55 -20.16
CA ASN A 260 22.44 5.68 -20.83
C ASN A 260 22.53 5.00 -22.21
N SER A 261 21.38 4.62 -22.79
CA SER A 261 21.31 4.23 -24.20
C SER A 261 20.29 5.06 -24.96
N VAL A 262 20.59 5.34 -26.23
CA VAL A 262 19.68 6.04 -27.15
C VAL A 262 19.59 5.25 -28.44
N THR A 263 18.37 4.95 -28.86
CA THR A 263 18.11 4.23 -30.12
C THR A 263 17.29 5.10 -31.06
N PHE A 264 17.77 5.26 -32.30
CA PHE A 264 17.02 5.85 -33.40
C PHE A 264 16.68 4.77 -34.43
N THR A 265 15.42 4.67 -34.85
CA THR A 265 15.00 3.79 -35.96
C THR A 265 14.40 4.62 -37.08
N VAL A 266 14.70 4.28 -38.34
CA VAL A 266 14.12 4.89 -39.54
C VAL A 266 13.58 3.85 -40.52
N GLU A 267 12.37 4.11 -40.99
CA GLU A 267 11.62 3.28 -41.93
C GLU A 267 11.19 4.14 -43.13
N ARG A 268 11.47 3.65 -44.34
CA ARG A 268 11.13 4.32 -45.59
C ARG A 268 9.61 4.39 -45.82
N PRO A 269 9.14 5.36 -46.65
CA PRO A 269 7.79 5.37 -47.19
C PRO A 269 7.30 3.99 -47.64
N ASN A 270 6.14 3.58 -47.14
CA ASN A 270 5.49 2.31 -47.49
C ASN A 270 3.95 2.45 -47.43
N ALA A 271 3.24 1.36 -47.72
CA ALA A 271 1.78 1.37 -47.83
C ALA A 271 1.04 1.75 -46.53
N GLU A 272 1.61 1.47 -45.36
CA GLU A 272 1.04 1.85 -44.06
C GLU A 272 1.50 3.23 -43.61
N ASN A 273 2.72 3.63 -44.00
CA ASN A 273 3.35 4.88 -43.60
C ASN A 273 3.85 5.64 -44.86
N PRO A 274 2.98 6.37 -45.59
CA PRO A 274 3.37 7.01 -46.86
C PRO A 274 4.43 8.11 -46.73
N GLY A 275 4.60 8.71 -45.55
CA GLY A 275 5.71 9.61 -45.24
C GLY A 275 7.01 8.89 -44.87
N GLY A 276 6.95 7.60 -44.52
CA GLY A 276 7.94 6.90 -43.70
C GLY A 276 7.70 7.12 -42.21
N LYS A 277 8.50 6.47 -41.35
CA LYS A 277 8.34 6.49 -39.89
C LYS A 277 9.70 6.54 -39.22
N VAL A 278 9.87 7.45 -38.24
CA VAL A 278 11.05 7.50 -37.37
C VAL A 278 10.66 7.44 -35.90
N ARG A 279 11.51 6.84 -35.06
CA ARG A 279 11.33 6.77 -33.61
C ARG A 279 12.64 7.06 -32.89
N LEU A 280 12.51 7.62 -31.68
CA LEU A 280 13.60 7.80 -30.73
C LEU A 280 13.21 7.12 -29.42
N TYR A 281 14.11 6.28 -28.91
CA TYR A 281 14.00 5.59 -27.64
C TYR A 281 15.14 6.03 -26.72
N VAL A 282 14.89 6.05 -25.42
CA VAL A 282 15.89 6.33 -24.36
C VAL A 282 15.79 5.21 -23.34
N ASN A 283 16.91 4.54 -23.05
CA ASN A 283 16.98 3.36 -22.18
C ASN A 283 15.86 2.35 -22.51
N GLY A 284 15.75 1.97 -23.79
CA GLY A 284 14.73 1.04 -24.31
C GLY A 284 13.32 1.61 -24.49
N VAL A 285 12.91 2.58 -23.68
CA VAL A 285 11.55 3.13 -23.69
C VAL A 285 11.35 4.11 -24.86
N LEU A 286 10.23 3.97 -25.58
CA LEU A 286 9.88 4.84 -26.72
C LEU A 286 9.59 6.27 -26.24
N SER A 287 10.47 7.22 -26.58
CA SER A 287 10.30 8.62 -26.18
C SER A 287 9.41 9.42 -27.13
N ARG A 288 9.51 9.19 -28.45
CA ARG A 288 8.75 9.97 -29.45
C ARG A 288 8.77 9.30 -30.83
N THR A 289 7.68 9.43 -31.60
CA THR A 289 7.57 9.01 -33.01
C THR A 289 7.36 10.25 -33.91
N SER A 290 7.86 10.23 -35.14
CA SER A 290 7.56 11.21 -36.21
C SER A 290 7.21 10.48 -37.49
N LEU A 291 6.12 10.90 -38.15
CA LEU A 291 5.64 10.35 -39.44
C LEU A 291 5.90 11.30 -40.62
N LYS A 292 6.59 12.42 -40.36
CA LYS A 292 6.84 13.50 -41.32
C LYS A 292 7.73 13.09 -42.48
N SER A 293 8.78 12.29 -42.22
CA SER A 293 9.66 11.77 -43.27
C SER A 293 10.49 10.56 -42.82
N GLY A 294 10.59 9.56 -43.70
CA GLY A 294 11.58 8.48 -43.68
C GLY A 294 12.83 8.77 -44.52
N LYS A 295 13.11 10.04 -44.85
CA LYS A 295 14.42 10.45 -45.40
C LYS A 295 15.52 10.23 -44.36
N PHE A 296 16.72 9.92 -44.83
CA PHE A 296 17.89 9.60 -44.01
C PHE A 296 19.21 9.92 -44.76
N ILE A 297 20.32 9.32 -44.35
CA ILE A 297 21.69 9.56 -44.85
C ILE A 297 21.78 9.51 -46.38
N LYS A 298 21.12 8.55 -47.03
CA LYS A 298 21.10 8.40 -48.49
C LYS A 298 20.45 9.58 -49.24
N ASP A 299 19.63 10.38 -48.57
CA ASP A 299 18.94 11.55 -49.13
C ASP A 299 19.73 12.86 -48.95
N MET A 300 20.98 12.78 -48.45
CA MET A 300 21.91 13.89 -48.24
C MET A 300 23.15 13.69 -49.14
N PRO A 301 23.16 14.18 -50.39
CA PRO A 301 24.21 13.87 -51.37
C PRO A 301 25.60 14.44 -51.03
N ASP A 302 25.69 15.62 -50.40
CA ASP A 302 26.97 16.33 -50.20
C ASP A 302 27.68 15.97 -48.88
N ILE A 303 27.21 14.94 -48.16
CA ILE A 303 27.85 14.46 -46.92
C ILE A 303 29.20 13.77 -47.19
N THR A 304 30.18 14.07 -46.34
CA THR A 304 31.58 13.66 -46.49
C THR A 304 32.21 13.17 -45.19
N HIS A 305 31.55 13.37 -44.04
CA HIS A 305 32.03 13.01 -42.71
C HIS A 305 30.99 12.20 -41.95
N ALA A 306 31.44 11.25 -41.13
CA ALA A 306 30.66 10.61 -40.08
C ALA A 306 31.53 10.52 -38.82
N GLN A 307 30.99 10.78 -37.63
CA GLN A 307 31.79 10.81 -36.39
C GLN A 307 30.92 10.73 -35.12
N LEU A 308 31.56 10.46 -33.99
CA LEU A 308 30.97 10.56 -32.64
C LEU A 308 31.35 11.86 -31.92
N GLY A 309 30.46 12.31 -31.02
CA GLY A 309 30.70 13.35 -30.02
C GLY A 309 30.93 14.77 -30.56
N ALA A 310 30.54 15.06 -31.80
CA ALA A 310 30.51 16.40 -32.43
C ALA A 310 29.86 16.32 -33.83
N THR A 311 29.55 17.45 -34.47
CA THR A 311 29.14 17.52 -35.88
C THR A 311 30.03 18.46 -36.69
N ASN A 312 30.51 18.03 -37.87
CA ASN A 312 31.22 18.91 -38.81
C ASN A 312 30.20 19.68 -39.66
N ARG A 313 30.28 21.01 -39.71
CA ARG A 313 29.37 21.86 -40.49
C ARG A 313 30.19 22.84 -41.31
N ALA A 314 30.28 22.60 -42.63
CA ALA A 314 31.10 23.42 -43.54
C ALA A 314 32.57 23.59 -43.07
N GLY A 315 33.20 22.48 -42.67
CA GLY A 315 34.60 22.45 -42.22
C GLY A 315 34.83 22.89 -40.77
N LYS A 316 33.76 23.12 -39.99
CA LYS A 316 33.83 23.50 -38.57
C LYS A 316 33.16 22.46 -37.69
N SER A 317 33.93 21.85 -36.79
CA SER A 317 33.41 20.96 -35.76
C SER A 317 32.67 21.75 -34.69
N VAL A 318 31.44 21.36 -34.36
CA VAL A 318 30.56 22.00 -33.36
C VAL A 318 29.91 20.97 -32.44
N TRP A 319 29.30 21.44 -31.34
CA TRP A 319 28.49 20.63 -30.42
C TRP A 319 29.25 19.46 -29.80
N GLY A 320 30.53 19.69 -29.48
CA GLY A 320 31.42 18.67 -28.95
C GLY A 320 31.14 18.33 -27.48
N ALA A 321 31.21 17.04 -27.12
CA ALA A 321 31.14 16.57 -25.74
C ALA A 321 32.29 15.62 -25.38
N ASN A 322 32.45 15.44 -24.07
CA ASN A 322 33.15 14.31 -23.50
C ASN A 322 32.15 13.17 -23.35
N LEU A 323 32.41 12.04 -24.02
CA LEU A 323 31.57 10.84 -24.00
C LEU A 323 32.48 9.63 -23.83
N GLN A 324 32.17 8.76 -22.88
CA GLN A 324 32.60 7.37 -22.91
C GLN A 324 31.53 6.60 -23.71
N VAL A 325 31.90 5.90 -24.77
CA VAL A 325 30.97 5.17 -25.64
C VAL A 325 31.32 3.69 -25.59
N ARG A 326 30.52 2.95 -24.84
CA ARG A 326 30.64 1.51 -24.63
C ARG A 326 30.37 0.75 -25.92
N ASN A 327 29.31 1.12 -26.63
CA ASN A 327 28.94 0.54 -27.92
C ASN A 327 28.21 1.54 -28.83
N LEU A 328 28.47 1.42 -30.13
CA LEU A 328 27.64 1.95 -31.22
C LEU A 328 27.37 0.81 -32.21
N SER A 329 26.14 0.29 -32.27
CA SER A 329 25.70 -0.65 -33.32
C SER A 329 24.80 0.08 -34.34
N VAL A 330 25.08 -0.08 -35.63
CA VAL A 330 24.19 0.36 -36.72
C VAL A 330 23.71 -0.84 -37.51
N TYR A 331 22.39 -1.03 -37.59
CA TYR A 331 21.73 -2.11 -38.32
C TYR A 331 21.07 -1.57 -39.58
N ASP A 332 21.02 -2.38 -40.65
CA ASP A 332 20.38 -2.04 -41.94
C ASP A 332 18.86 -2.30 -41.99
N ARG A 333 18.29 -2.74 -40.86
CA ARG A 333 16.85 -2.91 -40.65
C ARG A 333 16.31 -2.06 -39.49
N VAL A 334 14.98 -1.92 -39.46
CA VAL A 334 14.26 -1.44 -38.28
C VAL A 334 14.28 -2.56 -37.22
N LEU A 335 14.72 -2.22 -36.00
CA LEU A 335 14.43 -3.03 -34.82
C LEU A 335 13.03 -2.70 -34.30
N THR A 336 12.27 -3.74 -33.97
CA THR A 336 10.97 -3.63 -33.30
C THR A 336 11.13 -3.04 -31.89
N PRO A 337 10.07 -2.44 -31.28
CA PRO A 337 10.16 -1.88 -29.94
C PRO A 337 10.71 -2.87 -28.90
N GLU A 338 10.37 -4.15 -29.01
CA GLU A 338 10.79 -5.19 -28.08
C GLU A 338 12.25 -5.63 -28.33
N GLU A 339 12.75 -5.60 -29.56
CA GLU A 339 14.17 -5.75 -29.87
C GLU A 339 14.99 -4.55 -29.37
N VAL A 340 14.45 -3.33 -29.46
CA VAL A 340 15.08 -2.13 -28.89
C VAL A 340 15.09 -2.18 -27.35
N GLN A 341 14.05 -2.74 -26.72
CA GLN A 341 14.03 -2.97 -25.28
C GLN A 341 15.09 -4.01 -24.87
N LYS A 342 15.15 -5.19 -25.52
CA LYS A 342 16.21 -6.20 -25.28
C LYS A 342 17.60 -5.60 -25.45
N ARG A 343 17.85 -4.89 -26.57
CA ARG A 343 19.13 -4.22 -26.84
C ARG A 343 19.53 -3.22 -25.75
N SER A 344 18.54 -2.60 -25.10
CA SER A 344 18.73 -1.55 -24.09
C SER A 344 18.59 -2.05 -22.65
N GLN A 345 18.38 -3.35 -22.40
CA GLN A 345 17.93 -3.85 -21.10
C GLN A 345 18.87 -3.47 -19.95
N LEU A 346 20.19 -3.47 -20.19
CA LEU A 346 21.22 -3.09 -19.21
C LEU A 346 21.21 -1.59 -18.81
N PHE A 347 20.33 -0.79 -19.42
CA PHE A 347 20.15 0.64 -19.13
C PHE A 347 18.81 0.92 -18.44
N GLU A 348 17.97 -0.09 -18.24
CA GLU A 348 16.84 -0.03 -17.32
C GLU A 348 17.36 0.09 -15.88
N ARG A 349 16.70 0.91 -15.05
CA ARG A 349 17.07 1.15 -13.65
C ARG A 349 15.90 1.74 -12.88
N SER A 350 15.72 1.25 -11.68
CA SER A 350 14.73 1.70 -10.69
C SER A 350 15.19 3.02 -10.04
N ASP A 351 14.41 3.54 -9.10
CA ASP A 351 14.98 4.37 -8.04
C ASP A 351 15.55 3.46 -6.93
N LEU A 352 16.57 3.90 -6.21
CA LEU A 352 17.23 3.09 -5.18
C LEU A 352 16.27 2.75 -4.03
N GLU A 353 16.19 1.46 -3.68
CA GLU A 353 15.41 0.96 -2.55
C GLU A 353 15.91 1.58 -1.24
N GLN A 354 15.07 2.37 -0.57
CA GLN A 354 15.42 3.00 0.70
C GLN A 354 15.01 2.12 1.88
N LYS A 355 15.90 1.97 2.85
CA LYS A 355 15.72 1.10 4.02
C LYS A 355 15.30 1.91 5.25
N LEU A 356 14.62 1.27 6.18
CA LEU A 356 14.28 1.87 7.47
C LEU A 356 15.56 2.31 8.20
N PRO A 357 15.61 3.52 8.79
CA PRO A 357 16.74 3.94 9.61
C PRO A 357 16.80 3.16 10.93
N GLU A 358 17.96 3.13 11.56
CA GLU A 358 18.17 2.45 12.84
C GLU A 358 17.14 2.89 13.90
N GLY A 359 16.54 1.90 14.58
CA GLY A 359 15.47 2.11 15.55
C GLY A 359 14.05 2.26 14.96
N ALA A 360 13.91 2.58 13.67
CA ALA A 360 12.60 2.65 13.02
C ALA A 360 11.98 1.26 12.86
N LYS A 361 10.71 1.14 13.24
CA LYS A 361 9.94 -0.11 13.17
C LYS A 361 8.61 0.16 12.48
N VAL A 362 8.25 -0.74 11.57
CA VAL A 362 6.95 -0.87 10.92
C VAL A 362 6.61 -2.36 10.94
N THR A 363 5.40 -2.75 11.32
CA THR A 363 4.98 -4.16 11.25
C THR A 363 4.47 -4.53 9.87
N GLU A 364 4.49 -5.83 9.57
CA GLU A 364 3.78 -6.36 8.42
C GLU A 364 2.26 -6.16 8.51
N LYS A 365 1.59 -6.29 7.37
CA LYS A 365 0.14 -6.15 7.22
C LYS A 365 -0.58 -7.32 7.88
N GLN A 366 -1.34 -7.06 8.95
CA GLN A 366 -2.28 -8.03 9.53
C GLN A 366 -3.71 -7.72 9.07
N ASP A 367 -4.45 -8.67 8.50
CA ASP A 367 -5.85 -8.45 8.14
C ASP A 367 -6.76 -8.70 9.36
N VAL A 368 -7.29 -7.62 9.95
CA VAL A 368 -8.13 -7.66 11.16
C VAL A 368 -9.57 -8.02 10.86
N PHE A 369 -10.06 -7.62 9.68
CA PHE A 369 -11.37 -8.02 9.17
C PHE A 369 -11.24 -8.51 7.73
N GLU A 370 -10.94 -9.80 7.58
CA GLU A 370 -10.77 -10.52 6.31
C GLU A 370 -12.00 -10.38 5.40
N GLY A 371 -11.87 -9.63 4.30
CA GLY A 371 -12.88 -9.61 3.24
C GLY A 371 -12.99 -10.95 2.50
N GLY A 372 -13.99 -11.08 1.63
CA GLY A 372 -14.08 -12.23 0.73
C GLY A 372 -13.00 -12.18 -0.37
N MET A 373 -12.94 -13.22 -1.21
CA MET A 373 -12.00 -13.30 -2.34
C MET A 373 -12.73 -13.61 -3.65
N HIS A 374 -12.15 -13.21 -4.79
CA HIS A 374 -12.67 -13.51 -6.13
C HIS A 374 -14.17 -13.24 -6.34
N ASN A 375 -14.69 -12.14 -5.78
CA ASN A 375 -16.11 -11.74 -5.78
C ASN A 375 -17.07 -12.72 -5.05
N LYS A 376 -16.54 -13.63 -4.22
CA LYS A 376 -17.26 -14.48 -3.27
C LYS A 376 -17.16 -13.91 -1.85
N PRO A 377 -18.10 -14.22 -0.93
CA PRO A 377 -17.92 -13.94 0.49
C PRO A 377 -16.82 -14.81 1.12
N ASN A 378 -16.39 -14.41 2.32
CA ASN A 378 -15.55 -15.21 3.21
C ASN A 378 -16.37 -16.33 3.91
N LYS A 379 -15.73 -17.07 4.83
CA LYS A 379 -16.33 -18.17 5.61
C LYS A 379 -17.57 -17.78 6.42
N ASP A 380 -17.71 -16.50 6.80
CA ASP A 380 -18.83 -15.96 7.60
C ASP A 380 -19.99 -15.43 6.74
N GLY A 381 -19.90 -15.56 5.40
CA GLY A 381 -20.87 -15.01 4.46
C GLY A 381 -20.68 -13.50 4.18
N ILE A 382 -19.58 -12.89 4.63
CA ILE A 382 -19.32 -11.46 4.52
C ILE A 382 -18.42 -11.20 3.31
N LYS A 383 -18.74 -10.19 2.49
CA LYS A 383 -18.07 -9.99 1.20
C LYS A 383 -17.00 -8.92 1.24
N SER A 384 -17.20 -7.87 2.03
CA SER A 384 -16.23 -6.80 2.27
C SER A 384 -16.39 -6.30 3.69
N TYR A 385 -15.28 -5.84 4.27
CA TYR A 385 -15.32 -4.90 5.38
C TYR A 385 -14.83 -3.54 4.92
N ARG A 386 -15.41 -2.47 5.47
CA ARG A 386 -15.09 -1.08 5.11
C ARG A 386 -15.12 -0.18 6.34
N ILE A 387 -14.71 1.08 6.14
CA ILE A 387 -14.85 2.17 7.11
C ILE A 387 -14.24 1.85 8.49
N PRO A 388 -12.91 1.81 8.59
CA PRO A 388 -12.20 1.52 9.84
C PRO A 388 -12.38 2.64 10.87
N ALA A 389 -12.76 2.26 12.09
CA ALA A 389 -12.66 3.08 13.28
C ALA A 389 -11.69 2.43 14.26
N LEU A 390 -10.68 3.15 14.75
CA LEU A 390 -9.72 2.64 15.73
C LEU A 390 -9.75 3.56 16.96
N LEU A 391 -10.03 2.98 18.12
CA LEU A 391 -10.05 3.66 19.42
C LEU A 391 -9.16 2.91 20.41
N LYS A 392 -8.21 3.60 21.05
CA LYS A 392 -7.56 3.12 22.27
C LYS A 392 -8.38 3.57 23.47
N THR A 393 -8.76 2.65 24.35
CA THR A 393 -9.48 2.96 25.59
C THR A 393 -8.49 3.33 26.71
N ASP A 394 -9.01 3.93 27.79
CA ASP A 394 -8.25 4.22 29.02
C ASP A 394 -7.58 2.98 29.65
N LYS A 395 -7.99 1.76 29.28
CA LYS A 395 -7.36 0.50 29.72
C LYS A 395 -6.19 0.06 28.84
N GLY A 396 -5.95 0.74 27.71
CA GLY A 396 -5.00 0.32 26.67
C GLY A 396 -5.59 -0.62 25.61
N THR A 397 -6.81 -1.12 25.80
CA THR A 397 -7.54 -1.92 24.81
C THR A 397 -7.68 -1.16 23.49
N LEU A 398 -7.41 -1.81 22.37
CA LEU A 398 -7.78 -1.31 21.04
C LEU A 398 -9.13 -1.88 20.63
N ILE A 399 -10.04 -1.01 20.20
CA ILE A 399 -11.29 -1.39 19.55
C ILE A 399 -11.17 -1.01 18.08
N ALA A 400 -11.20 -2.01 17.21
CA ALA A 400 -11.28 -1.87 15.76
C ALA A 400 -12.75 -2.06 15.34
N GLY A 401 -13.40 -0.99 14.91
CA GLY A 401 -14.75 -0.98 14.35
C GLY A 401 -14.76 -1.00 12.82
N ALA A 402 -15.84 -1.56 12.26
CA ALA A 402 -15.98 -1.77 10.82
C ALA A 402 -17.45 -1.82 10.36
N ASP A 403 -17.67 -1.46 9.10
CA ASP A 403 -18.84 -1.87 8.32
C ASP A 403 -18.69 -3.34 7.88
N GLU A 404 -19.63 -4.19 8.27
CA GLU A 404 -19.75 -5.59 7.85
C GLU A 404 -20.62 -5.68 6.57
N ARG A 405 -20.03 -5.39 5.39
CA ARG A 405 -20.78 -5.29 4.13
C ARG A 405 -20.95 -6.66 3.46
N ARG A 406 -22.13 -7.26 3.62
CA ARG A 406 -22.40 -8.68 3.27
C ARG A 406 -22.64 -8.92 1.78
N LEU A 407 -23.26 -7.98 1.06
CA LEU A 407 -23.62 -8.16 -0.36
C LEU A 407 -22.58 -7.63 -1.36
N HIS A 408 -21.93 -6.51 -1.02
CA HIS A 408 -20.93 -5.78 -1.82
C HIS A 408 -20.37 -4.59 -1.04
N HIS A 409 -19.25 -4.03 -1.50
CA HIS A 409 -18.59 -2.87 -0.87
C HIS A 409 -19.28 -1.52 -1.05
N SER A 410 -20.37 -1.44 -1.82
CA SER A 410 -21.12 -0.20 -2.06
C SER A 410 -21.72 0.36 -0.77
N ASP A 411 -22.10 1.64 -0.78
CA ASP A 411 -22.58 2.38 0.40
C ASP A 411 -24.08 2.15 0.68
N TRP A 412 -24.52 0.89 0.61
CA TRP A 412 -25.90 0.44 0.80
C TRP A 412 -26.02 -1.10 0.91
N GLY A 413 -27.22 -1.61 1.23
CA GLY A 413 -27.53 -3.04 1.36
C GLY A 413 -27.37 -3.54 2.79
N ASP A 414 -27.26 -4.87 2.96
CA ASP A 414 -26.98 -5.52 4.24
C ASP A 414 -25.57 -5.14 4.73
N ILE A 415 -25.54 -4.23 5.70
CA ILE A 415 -24.35 -3.68 6.35
C ILE A 415 -24.60 -3.66 7.87
N GLY A 416 -23.88 -4.52 8.60
CA GLY A 416 -23.84 -4.51 10.06
C GLY A 416 -22.74 -3.60 10.61
N MET A 417 -22.96 -3.01 11.78
CA MET A 417 -21.90 -2.34 12.57
C MET A 417 -21.26 -3.37 13.50
N VAL A 418 -19.94 -3.56 13.39
CA VAL A 418 -19.20 -4.58 14.16
C VAL A 418 -17.90 -4.03 14.74
N VAL A 419 -17.40 -4.67 15.81
CA VAL A 419 -16.08 -4.40 16.39
C VAL A 419 -15.29 -5.68 16.67
N ARG A 420 -13.97 -5.55 16.77
CA ARG A 420 -13.03 -6.50 17.38
C ARG A 420 -12.20 -5.78 18.43
N ARG A 421 -11.80 -6.49 19.49
CA ARG A 421 -10.98 -5.96 20.59
C ARG A 421 -9.58 -6.55 20.52
N SER A 422 -8.58 -5.81 20.98
CA SER A 422 -7.23 -6.29 21.24
C SER A 422 -6.73 -5.74 22.56
N GLU A 423 -6.15 -6.59 23.40
CA GLU A 423 -5.62 -6.23 24.73
C GLU A 423 -4.07 -6.19 24.72
N ASP A 424 -3.42 -6.43 23.56
CA ASP A 424 -1.97 -6.58 23.39
C ASP A 424 -1.34 -5.59 22.39
N LYS A 425 -1.99 -4.42 22.20
CA LYS A 425 -1.67 -3.42 21.16
C LYS A 425 -1.75 -3.98 19.72
N GLY A 426 -2.74 -4.81 19.43
CA GLY A 426 -3.01 -5.32 18.07
C GLY A 426 -1.98 -6.31 17.56
N LYS A 427 -1.42 -7.18 18.41
CA LYS A 427 -0.79 -8.43 17.96
C LYS A 427 -1.88 -9.47 17.68
N THR A 428 -2.84 -9.63 18.59
CA THR A 428 -4.00 -10.52 18.45
C THR A 428 -5.31 -9.73 18.53
N TRP A 429 -6.39 -10.30 18.00
CA TRP A 429 -7.71 -9.69 17.95
C TRP A 429 -8.79 -10.71 18.31
N SER A 430 -9.79 -10.26 19.07
CA SER A 430 -10.92 -11.08 19.52
C SER A 430 -11.83 -11.52 18.37
N ASP A 431 -12.75 -12.43 18.69
CA ASP A 431 -13.94 -12.62 17.88
C ASP A 431 -14.74 -11.32 17.68
N ARG A 432 -15.53 -11.32 16.60
CA ARG A 432 -16.30 -10.18 16.13
C ARG A 432 -17.56 -9.99 17.00
N VAL A 433 -17.72 -8.81 17.56
CA VAL A 433 -18.92 -8.39 18.31
C VAL A 433 -19.78 -7.51 17.40
N THR A 434 -21.06 -7.82 17.25
CA THR A 434 -22.00 -7.00 16.47
C THR A 434 -22.67 -5.95 17.36
N ILE A 435 -22.55 -4.67 16.98
CA ILE A 435 -23.26 -3.55 17.60
C ILE A 435 -24.71 -3.51 17.12
N THR A 436 -24.92 -3.60 15.80
CA THR A 436 -26.26 -3.66 15.17
C THR A 436 -26.17 -4.33 13.80
N ASN A 437 -27.16 -5.15 13.45
CA ASN A 437 -27.51 -5.38 12.06
C ASN A 437 -29.04 -5.53 11.97
N LEU A 438 -29.67 -4.65 11.19
CA LEU A 438 -31.12 -4.63 10.99
C LEU A 438 -31.49 -5.70 9.97
N ARG A 439 -32.64 -6.36 10.17
CA ARG A 439 -33.04 -7.45 9.27
C ARG A 439 -33.33 -6.94 7.85
N ASP A 440 -33.02 -7.79 6.87
CA ASP A 440 -33.45 -7.63 5.49
C ASP A 440 -34.98 -7.63 5.33
N ASN A 441 -35.44 -6.99 4.25
CA ASN A 441 -36.76 -7.20 3.67
C ASN A 441 -36.71 -8.43 2.75
N PRO A 442 -37.26 -9.60 3.16
CA PRO A 442 -37.20 -10.84 2.38
C PRO A 442 -38.06 -10.82 1.10
N LYS A 443 -38.69 -9.67 0.79
CA LYS A 443 -39.49 -9.44 -0.42
C LYS A 443 -38.98 -8.27 -1.26
N ALA A 444 -37.85 -7.64 -0.90
CA ALA A 444 -37.33 -6.44 -1.56
C ALA A 444 -37.34 -6.55 -3.10
N SER A 445 -37.76 -5.50 -3.79
CA SER A 445 -37.85 -5.48 -5.26
C SER A 445 -36.48 -5.60 -5.94
N ASN A 446 -35.41 -5.22 -5.23
CA ASN A 446 -34.03 -5.52 -5.59
C ASN A 446 -33.27 -5.97 -4.33
N PRO A 447 -32.84 -7.25 -4.22
CA PRO A 447 -32.11 -7.74 -3.06
C PRO A 447 -30.80 -6.99 -2.73
N SER A 448 -30.14 -6.34 -3.69
CA SER A 448 -28.88 -5.61 -3.39
C SER A 448 -29.07 -4.31 -2.59
N ILE A 449 -30.31 -3.85 -2.43
CA ILE A 449 -30.71 -2.69 -1.62
C ILE A 449 -31.81 -3.06 -0.62
N GLY A 450 -31.98 -4.36 -0.35
CA GLY A 450 -33.13 -4.92 0.37
C GLY A 450 -33.13 -4.74 1.88
N SER A 451 -32.22 -3.94 2.43
CA SER A 451 -31.94 -3.85 3.86
C SER A 451 -31.98 -2.39 4.30
N PRO A 452 -32.56 -2.06 5.47
CA PRO A 452 -32.25 -0.82 6.16
C PRO A 452 -30.75 -0.75 6.42
N VAL A 453 -30.13 0.40 6.16
CA VAL A 453 -28.67 0.52 6.14
C VAL A 453 -28.20 1.17 7.43
N ASN A 454 -27.29 0.51 8.17
CA ASN A 454 -26.37 1.20 9.07
C ASN A 454 -25.01 1.31 8.36
N ILE A 455 -24.35 2.46 8.44
CA ILE A 455 -23.14 2.77 7.68
C ILE A 455 -22.34 3.85 8.40
N ASP A 456 -21.03 3.86 8.19
CA ASP A 456 -20.09 4.89 8.64
C ASP A 456 -20.11 5.14 10.17
N MET A 457 -19.13 4.60 10.90
CA MET A 457 -19.08 4.75 12.36
C MET A 457 -17.97 5.67 12.88
N VAL A 458 -18.24 6.29 14.02
CA VAL A 458 -17.26 6.98 14.88
C VAL A 458 -17.27 6.36 16.26
N LEU A 459 -16.08 6.00 16.76
CA LEU A 459 -15.87 5.55 18.14
C LEU A 459 -15.29 6.69 18.99
N VAL A 460 -15.76 6.84 20.24
CA VAL A 460 -15.17 7.77 21.23
C VAL A 460 -15.43 7.28 22.66
N GLN A 461 -14.47 7.46 23.57
CA GLN A 461 -14.66 7.20 25.00
C GLN A 461 -14.83 8.50 25.79
N ASP A 462 -15.75 8.50 26.75
CA ASP A 462 -15.79 9.49 27.83
C ASP A 462 -14.84 9.04 28.96
N PRO A 463 -13.72 9.75 29.20
CA PRO A 463 -12.77 9.40 30.25
C PRO A 463 -13.33 9.62 31.68
N ALA A 464 -14.48 10.28 31.85
CA ALA A 464 -15.12 10.45 33.16
C ALA A 464 -15.98 9.23 33.55
N THR A 465 -16.89 8.78 32.67
CA THR A 465 -17.74 7.60 32.93
C THR A 465 -17.13 6.28 32.47
N LYS A 466 -16.06 6.31 31.68
CA LYS A 466 -15.45 5.18 30.93
C LYS A 466 -16.35 4.59 29.83
N ARG A 467 -17.55 5.13 29.63
CA ARG A 467 -18.47 4.73 28.56
C ARG A 467 -17.86 4.99 27.20
N ILE A 468 -17.98 4.00 26.31
CA ILE A 468 -17.59 4.08 24.91
C ILE A 468 -18.85 4.27 24.08
N PHE A 469 -18.85 5.25 23.18
CA PHE A 469 -19.93 5.51 22.25
C PHE A 469 -19.52 5.09 20.83
N SER A 470 -20.47 4.49 20.11
CA SER A 470 -20.43 4.27 18.67
C SER A 470 -21.59 5.06 18.07
N ILE A 471 -21.28 6.08 17.28
CA ILE A 471 -22.25 6.90 16.55
C ILE A 471 -22.10 6.61 15.06
N TYR A 472 -23.21 6.38 14.38
CA TYR A 472 -23.22 5.94 12.98
C TYR A 472 -24.52 6.34 12.28
N ASP A 473 -24.45 6.41 10.95
CA ASP A 473 -25.58 6.78 10.11
C ASP A 473 -26.59 5.64 10.01
N MET A 474 -27.86 6.01 9.78
CA MET A 474 -28.94 5.08 9.51
C MET A 474 -29.85 5.58 8.40
N PHE A 475 -30.22 4.67 7.50
CA PHE A 475 -31.18 4.91 6.42
C PHE A 475 -32.24 3.80 6.36
N PRO A 476 -33.48 4.10 5.95
CA PRO A 476 -34.44 3.09 5.52
C PRO A 476 -33.94 2.30 4.29
N GLU A 477 -34.60 1.18 3.97
CA GLU A 477 -34.31 0.33 2.81
C GLU A 477 -34.15 1.13 1.51
N GLY A 478 -32.96 1.08 0.93
CA GLY A 478 -32.60 1.85 -0.27
C GLY A 478 -31.09 2.00 -0.48
N GLN A 479 -30.70 3.00 -1.27
CA GLN A 479 -29.30 3.28 -1.63
C GLN A 479 -28.65 4.33 -0.71
N GLY A 480 -28.86 4.23 0.60
CA GLY A 480 -28.35 5.20 1.59
C GLY A 480 -28.68 6.66 1.21
N ILE A 481 -27.66 7.51 1.18
CA ILE A 481 -27.73 8.92 0.79
C ILE A 481 -28.32 9.17 -0.61
N PHE A 482 -28.17 8.22 -1.54
CA PHE A 482 -28.75 8.28 -2.89
C PHE A 482 -30.24 7.87 -2.92
N GLY A 483 -30.73 7.17 -1.89
CA GLY A 483 -32.11 6.69 -1.76
C GLY A 483 -33.08 7.64 -1.05
N MET A 484 -32.59 8.77 -0.54
CA MET A 484 -33.39 9.77 0.19
C MET A 484 -34.45 10.44 -0.67
N ALA A 485 -35.50 10.99 -0.03
CA ALA A 485 -36.60 11.66 -0.71
C ALA A 485 -36.14 12.92 -1.49
N ALA A 486 -36.68 13.08 -2.70
CA ALA A 486 -36.40 14.25 -3.54
C ALA A 486 -36.87 15.55 -2.86
N GLN A 487 -38.12 15.56 -2.38
CA GLN A 487 -38.67 16.58 -1.49
C GLN A 487 -38.47 16.14 -0.03
N ARG A 488 -38.41 17.09 0.91
CA ARG A 488 -38.31 16.77 2.34
C ARG A 488 -39.56 16.04 2.83
N GLU A 489 -39.36 14.99 3.61
CA GLU A 489 -40.38 14.38 4.45
C GLU A 489 -40.13 14.78 5.92
N GLU A 490 -41.18 14.92 6.73
CA GLU A 490 -41.06 15.20 8.16
C GLU A 490 -40.78 13.90 8.91
N ALA A 491 -39.61 13.79 9.56
CA ALA A 491 -39.24 12.60 10.30
C ALA A 491 -39.80 12.58 11.75
N TYR A 492 -40.08 13.74 12.33
CA TYR A 492 -40.48 13.89 13.74
C TYR A 492 -41.56 14.96 13.95
N LYS A 493 -42.34 14.80 15.02
CA LYS A 493 -43.36 15.76 15.46
C LYS A 493 -43.25 16.03 16.96
N GLN A 494 -43.30 17.31 17.35
CA GLN A 494 -43.46 17.71 18.75
C GLN A 494 -44.93 17.63 19.16
N ILE A 495 -45.23 16.94 20.26
CA ILE A 495 -46.57 16.91 20.89
C ILE A 495 -46.37 16.96 22.41
N ASP A 496 -47.01 17.92 23.08
CA ASP A 496 -46.95 18.12 24.54
C ASP A 496 -45.52 18.19 25.12
N GLY A 497 -44.59 18.77 24.36
CA GLY A 497 -43.17 18.90 24.74
C GLY A 497 -42.31 17.65 24.54
N LYS A 498 -42.86 16.60 23.91
CA LYS A 498 -42.14 15.37 23.55
C LYS A 498 -42.01 15.23 22.02
N THR A 499 -40.82 14.82 21.58
CA THR A 499 -40.56 14.42 20.21
C THR A 499 -41.05 13.00 19.95
N TYR A 500 -41.81 12.80 18.87
CA TYR A 500 -42.27 11.48 18.41
C TYR A 500 -41.89 11.27 16.95
N GLN A 501 -41.45 10.06 16.58
CA GLN A 501 -41.13 9.72 15.19
C GLN A 501 -42.42 9.58 14.35
N ILE A 502 -42.39 10.14 13.15
CA ILE A 502 -43.51 10.10 12.20
C ILE A 502 -43.54 8.77 11.44
N LEU A 503 -44.76 8.27 11.22
CA LEU A 503 -45.04 7.19 10.27
C LEU A 503 -45.95 7.69 9.14
N TYR A 504 -45.55 7.38 7.92
CA TYR A 504 -46.33 7.58 6.71
C TYR A 504 -47.07 6.28 6.35
N LYS A 505 -48.35 6.41 6.00
CA LYS A 505 -49.20 5.31 5.54
C LYS A 505 -49.59 5.55 4.08
N GLU A 506 -49.50 4.50 3.26
CA GLU A 506 -49.71 4.66 1.82
C GLU A 506 -51.18 4.94 1.48
N GLY A 507 -51.42 6.00 0.72
CA GLY A 507 -52.78 6.48 0.37
C GLY A 507 -53.44 7.44 1.38
N GLU A 508 -52.74 7.84 2.46
CA GLU A 508 -53.25 8.80 3.45
C GLU A 508 -52.32 10.02 3.60
N GLU A 509 -52.89 11.23 3.66
CA GLU A 509 -52.11 12.48 3.80
C GLU A 509 -51.65 12.75 5.25
N GLY A 510 -52.31 12.15 6.24
CA GLY A 510 -52.06 12.42 7.66
C GLY A 510 -50.88 11.62 8.23
N SER A 511 -49.97 12.31 8.92
CA SER A 511 -48.85 11.67 9.64
C SER A 511 -49.31 10.98 10.93
N TYR A 512 -48.98 9.69 11.05
CA TYR A 512 -49.12 8.91 12.28
C TYR A 512 -47.89 9.14 13.17
N THR A 513 -47.96 8.80 14.46
CA THR A 513 -46.82 8.96 15.40
C THR A 513 -46.57 7.69 16.20
N ILE A 514 -45.29 7.32 16.37
CA ILE A 514 -44.86 6.28 17.32
C ILE A 514 -44.73 6.94 18.69
N ARG A 515 -45.44 6.43 19.70
CA ARG A 515 -45.43 6.98 21.07
C ARG A 515 -44.92 5.95 22.09
N GLU A 516 -45.22 6.15 23.38
CA GLU A 516 -44.77 5.30 24.48
C GLU A 516 -44.97 3.80 24.18
N ASN A 517 -43.98 3.00 24.54
CA ASN A 517 -43.93 1.54 24.30
C ASN A 517 -44.07 1.12 22.82
N GLY A 518 -43.94 2.07 21.88
CA GLY A 518 -44.04 1.85 20.44
C GLY A 518 -45.46 1.82 19.89
N THR A 519 -46.49 2.14 20.67
CA THR A 519 -47.87 2.21 20.17
C THR A 519 -47.99 3.29 19.08
N VAL A 520 -48.62 2.94 17.96
CA VAL A 520 -48.86 3.86 16.85
C VAL A 520 -50.16 4.64 17.09
N TYR A 521 -50.09 5.96 16.91
CA TYR A 521 -51.22 6.88 17.06
C TYR A 521 -51.60 7.51 15.72
N THR A 522 -52.91 7.70 15.51
CA THR A 522 -53.49 8.35 14.34
C THR A 522 -53.16 9.85 14.26
N PRO A 523 -53.36 10.49 13.10
CA PRO A 523 -53.18 11.94 12.95
C PRO A 523 -54.06 12.79 13.89
N ASP A 524 -55.24 12.28 14.27
CA ASP A 524 -56.15 12.90 15.26
C ASP A 524 -55.91 12.45 16.71
N GLY A 525 -54.78 11.77 16.98
CA GLY A 525 -54.28 11.53 18.33
C GLY A 525 -54.89 10.33 19.07
N LYS A 526 -55.54 9.40 18.38
CA LYS A 526 -56.07 8.16 18.96
C LYS A 526 -55.03 7.03 18.87
N ALA A 527 -54.93 6.20 19.91
CA ALA A 527 -54.13 4.99 19.86
C ALA A 527 -54.73 3.98 18.86
N THR A 528 -53.87 3.20 18.20
CA THR A 528 -54.27 2.09 17.31
C THR A 528 -53.88 0.74 17.91
N ASP A 529 -54.28 -0.35 17.26
CA ASP A 529 -53.88 -1.73 17.54
C ASP A 529 -52.48 -2.10 16.99
N TYR A 530 -51.80 -1.15 16.34
CA TYR A 530 -50.44 -1.32 15.82
C TYR A 530 -49.37 -0.90 16.86
N ARG A 531 -48.28 -1.68 16.92
CA ARG A 531 -47.12 -1.44 17.79
C ARG A 531 -45.82 -1.68 17.04
N VAL A 532 -44.90 -0.72 17.13
CA VAL A 532 -43.52 -0.83 16.67
C VAL A 532 -42.62 -1.37 17.79
N VAL A 533 -41.66 -2.22 17.47
CA VAL A 533 -40.56 -2.57 18.37
C VAL A 533 -39.54 -1.43 18.41
N VAL A 534 -39.73 -0.51 19.36
CA VAL A 534 -38.79 0.60 19.65
C VAL A 534 -37.62 0.16 20.53
N ASN A 535 -37.87 -0.79 21.43
CA ASN A 535 -36.90 -1.45 22.31
C ASN A 535 -36.65 -2.87 21.77
N PRO A 536 -35.64 -3.08 20.91
CA PRO A 536 -35.34 -4.39 20.32
C PRO A 536 -34.72 -5.36 21.33
N MET A 537 -35.01 -6.65 21.15
CA MET A 537 -34.55 -7.73 22.06
C MET A 537 -33.93 -8.93 21.34
N LYS A 538 -33.92 -8.97 20.00
CA LYS A 538 -33.24 -10.05 19.24
C LYS A 538 -31.74 -9.76 19.11
N PRO A 539 -30.91 -10.80 18.87
CA PRO A 539 -29.51 -10.62 18.50
C PRO A 539 -29.32 -9.61 17.37
N ALA A 540 -28.22 -8.85 17.45
CA ALA A 540 -27.89 -7.72 16.59
C ALA A 540 -28.98 -6.61 16.51
N TYR A 541 -29.97 -6.62 17.41
CA TYR A 541 -31.13 -5.71 17.41
C TYR A 541 -31.98 -5.75 16.14
N SER A 542 -31.95 -6.90 15.46
CA SER A 542 -32.60 -7.19 14.18
C SER A 542 -34.13 -7.07 14.16
N ASP A 543 -34.79 -6.95 15.32
CA ASP A 543 -36.21 -6.64 15.47
C ASP A 543 -36.55 -5.15 15.61
N LYS A 544 -35.57 -4.25 15.66
CA LYS A 544 -35.82 -2.80 15.77
C LYS A 544 -36.65 -2.32 14.57
N GLY A 545 -37.77 -1.66 14.85
CA GLY A 545 -38.71 -1.21 13.82
C GLY A 545 -39.76 -2.26 13.41
N ASP A 546 -39.76 -3.47 13.98
CA ASP A 546 -40.77 -4.49 13.64
C ASP A 546 -42.17 -4.02 14.00
N LEU A 547 -43.07 -4.04 13.02
CA LEU A 547 -44.46 -3.62 13.16
C LEU A 547 -45.36 -4.83 13.41
N TYR A 548 -46.04 -4.81 14.54
CA TYR A 548 -47.08 -5.76 14.93
C TYR A 548 -48.46 -5.12 14.85
N GLN A 549 -49.47 -5.93 14.52
CA GLN A 549 -50.88 -5.62 14.78
C GLN A 549 -51.41 -6.69 15.76
N GLY A 550 -51.71 -6.29 16.99
CA GLY A 550 -51.82 -7.24 18.11
C GLY A 550 -50.56 -8.11 18.24
N ASN A 551 -50.72 -9.42 18.08
CA ASN A 551 -49.61 -10.40 18.09
C ASN A 551 -49.05 -10.74 16.70
N GLN A 552 -49.68 -10.29 15.60
CA GLN A 552 -49.25 -10.62 14.25
C GLN A 552 -48.15 -9.66 13.80
N LEU A 553 -46.95 -10.20 13.51
CA LEU A 553 -45.90 -9.46 12.81
C LEU A 553 -46.35 -9.17 11.37
N LEU A 554 -46.42 -7.90 10.99
CA LEU A 554 -46.78 -7.47 9.64
C LEU A 554 -45.55 -7.18 8.78
N GLY A 555 -44.56 -6.48 9.33
CA GLY A 555 -43.39 -6.04 8.58
C GLY A 555 -42.41 -5.27 9.45
N ASN A 556 -41.63 -4.36 8.86
CA ASN A 556 -40.77 -3.42 9.57
C ASN A 556 -40.97 -2.01 8.98
N ILE A 557 -40.94 -0.97 9.81
CA ILE A 557 -41.19 0.42 9.39
C ILE A 557 -40.05 1.04 8.56
N TYR A 558 -38.88 0.40 8.52
CA TYR A 558 -37.75 0.83 7.70
C TYR A 558 -37.79 0.25 6.27
N PHE A 559 -38.75 -0.64 5.96
CA PHE A 559 -38.89 -1.21 4.62
C PHE A 559 -39.59 -0.24 3.66
N THR A 560 -39.08 -0.14 2.42
CA THR A 560 -39.57 0.84 1.42
C THR A 560 -40.05 0.24 0.10
N SER A 561 -39.64 -0.98 -0.28
CA SER A 561 -40.19 -1.71 -1.43
C SER A 561 -40.98 -2.96 -1.00
N ASN A 562 -41.92 -3.43 -1.84
CA ASN A 562 -42.70 -4.67 -1.63
C ASN A 562 -43.25 -4.87 -0.19
N LYS A 563 -43.67 -3.77 0.44
CA LYS A 563 -43.91 -3.68 1.88
C LYS A 563 -45.06 -4.60 2.31
N THR A 564 -44.85 -5.34 3.38
CA THR A 564 -45.93 -5.98 4.15
C THR A 564 -46.36 -5.14 5.36
N SER A 565 -45.59 -4.10 5.70
CA SER A 565 -45.98 -3.05 6.65
C SER A 565 -46.84 -2.00 5.95
N PRO A 566 -48.03 -1.62 6.48
CA PRO A 566 -48.78 -0.45 5.99
C PRO A 566 -48.09 0.89 6.29
N PHE A 567 -47.13 0.90 7.22
CA PHE A 567 -46.40 2.10 7.64
C PHE A 567 -44.93 2.07 7.23
N ARG A 568 -44.38 3.25 6.96
CA ARG A 568 -42.93 3.50 6.84
C ARG A 568 -42.51 4.77 7.59
N VAL A 569 -41.24 4.89 7.94
CA VAL A 569 -40.65 6.18 8.34
C VAL A 569 -40.41 7.11 7.13
N ALA A 570 -39.94 8.33 7.39
CA ALA A 570 -39.47 9.25 6.36
C ALA A 570 -38.23 8.67 5.63
N LYS A 571 -38.12 8.91 4.32
CA LYS A 571 -36.93 8.59 3.52
C LYS A 571 -35.87 9.67 3.69
N ASP A 572 -35.33 9.75 4.90
CA ASP A 572 -34.31 10.73 5.32
C ASP A 572 -33.07 10.00 5.86
N SER A 573 -32.02 10.76 6.16
CA SER A 573 -30.86 10.35 6.95
C SER A 573 -31.17 10.47 8.45
N TYR A 574 -30.74 9.46 9.21
CA TYR A 574 -30.86 9.38 10.65
C TYR A 574 -29.46 9.20 11.26
N LEU A 575 -29.27 9.69 12.49
CA LEU A 575 -28.04 9.50 13.25
C LEU A 575 -28.35 8.68 14.51
N TRP A 576 -27.74 7.50 14.62
CA TRP A 576 -27.96 6.57 15.72
C TRP A 576 -26.71 6.44 16.59
N MET A 577 -26.93 6.06 17.86
CA MET A 577 -25.90 5.88 18.86
C MET A 577 -26.12 4.59 19.63
N SER A 578 -25.08 3.78 19.77
CA SER A 578 -24.99 2.69 20.76
C SER A 578 -23.81 2.95 21.69
N TYR A 579 -23.83 2.38 22.89
CA TYR A 579 -22.74 2.53 23.86
C TYR A 579 -22.35 1.22 24.53
N SER A 580 -21.13 1.17 25.06
CA SER A 580 -20.60 0.08 25.88
C SER A 580 -20.08 0.63 27.21
N ASP A 581 -20.42 -0.04 28.31
CA ASP A 581 -19.90 0.24 29.66
C ASP A 581 -18.85 -0.80 30.11
N ASP A 582 -18.58 -1.82 29.30
CA ASP A 582 -17.76 -3.00 29.63
C ASP A 582 -16.47 -3.12 28.78
N ASP A 583 -15.98 -1.98 28.29
CA ASP A 583 -14.79 -1.85 27.43
C ASP A 583 -14.95 -2.50 26.04
N GLY A 584 -16.16 -2.41 25.47
CA GLY A 584 -16.49 -2.82 24.11
C GLY A 584 -16.93 -4.28 23.95
N LYS A 585 -17.15 -5.01 25.06
CA LYS A 585 -17.49 -6.45 25.05
C LYS A 585 -18.99 -6.67 24.74
N THR A 586 -19.85 -5.81 25.24
CA THR A 586 -21.27 -5.71 24.87
C THR A 586 -21.66 -4.26 24.57
N TRP A 587 -22.74 -4.09 23.80
CA TRP A 587 -23.21 -2.81 23.31
C TRP A 587 -24.71 -2.66 23.56
N SER A 588 -25.18 -1.43 23.72
CA SER A 588 -26.59 -1.11 23.92
C SER A 588 -27.42 -1.26 22.64
N ALA A 589 -28.74 -1.38 22.80
CA ALA A 589 -29.68 -1.18 21.70
C ALA A 589 -29.52 0.22 21.06
N PRO A 590 -29.65 0.37 19.73
CA PRO A 590 -29.47 1.66 19.06
C PRO A 590 -30.46 2.73 19.52
N GLN A 591 -29.96 3.89 19.90
CA GLN A 591 -30.70 5.09 20.26
C GLN A 591 -30.73 6.08 19.09
N ASP A 592 -31.88 6.71 18.85
CA ASP A 592 -32.06 7.68 17.77
C ASP A 592 -31.79 9.09 18.30
N ILE A 593 -30.62 9.66 17.95
CA ILE A 593 -30.21 11.00 18.40
C ILE A 593 -30.49 12.09 17.35
N THR A 594 -30.94 11.71 16.14
CA THR A 594 -31.32 12.60 15.04
C THR A 594 -32.09 13.87 15.47
N PRO A 595 -33.18 13.80 16.27
CA PRO A 595 -33.96 14.98 16.62
C PRO A 595 -33.27 15.96 17.59
N MET A 596 -32.09 15.62 18.13
CA MET A 596 -31.27 16.53 18.92
C MET A 596 -30.34 17.40 18.06
N VAL A 597 -30.01 16.95 16.85
CA VAL A 597 -28.90 17.48 16.04
C VAL A 597 -29.27 17.87 14.60
N LYS A 598 -30.24 17.20 13.96
CA LYS A 598 -30.59 17.44 12.55
C LYS A 598 -31.59 18.58 12.39
N ALA A 599 -31.20 19.63 11.67
CA ALA A 599 -32.05 20.79 11.39
C ALA A 599 -32.83 20.65 10.08
N ASP A 600 -33.99 21.31 9.99
CA ASP A 600 -34.93 21.26 8.85
C ASP A 600 -34.32 21.50 7.45
N TRP A 601 -33.28 22.34 7.37
CA TRP A 601 -32.58 22.65 6.10
C TRP A 601 -31.62 21.54 5.66
N MET A 602 -31.21 20.64 6.57
CA MET A 602 -30.25 19.58 6.31
C MET A 602 -30.92 18.45 5.53
N LYS A 603 -30.54 18.29 4.25
CA LYS A 603 -30.98 17.16 3.42
C LYS A 603 -30.24 15.88 3.82
N PHE A 604 -28.96 16.01 4.12
CA PHE A 604 -28.14 14.99 4.75
C PHE A 604 -27.51 15.54 6.03
N LEU A 605 -27.43 14.71 7.06
CA LEU A 605 -26.51 14.82 8.19
C LEU A 605 -25.97 13.42 8.47
N GLY A 606 -24.65 13.29 8.61
CA GLY A 606 -23.99 12.05 8.99
C GLY A 606 -22.56 12.26 9.48
N VAL A 607 -21.88 11.19 9.89
CA VAL A 607 -20.55 11.27 10.52
C VAL A 607 -19.39 11.51 9.55
N GLY A 608 -18.27 12.01 10.07
CA GLY A 608 -16.95 11.80 9.48
C GLY A 608 -16.33 10.56 10.12
N PRO A 609 -16.29 9.39 9.45
CA PRO A 609 -15.99 8.14 10.12
C PRO A 609 -14.55 8.04 10.65
N GLY A 610 -14.38 7.23 11.70
CA GLY A 610 -13.12 7.05 12.42
C GLY A 610 -13.30 7.22 13.92
N THR A 611 -12.70 8.27 14.49
CA THR A 611 -12.58 8.44 15.95
C THR A 611 -12.95 9.87 16.36
N GLY A 612 -13.77 9.99 17.40
CA GLY A 612 -14.08 11.26 18.06
C GLY A 612 -13.11 11.56 19.20
N ILE A 613 -13.23 12.72 19.83
CA ILE A 613 -12.36 13.14 20.95
C ILE A 613 -13.18 13.60 22.15
N THR A 614 -12.60 13.50 23.35
CA THR A 614 -13.06 14.27 24.52
C THR A 614 -12.04 15.38 24.80
N LEU A 615 -12.51 16.60 25.02
CA LEU A 615 -11.63 17.76 25.23
C LEU A 615 -10.88 17.66 26.56
N HIS A 616 -9.56 17.87 26.50
CA HIS A 616 -8.64 17.71 27.62
C HIS A 616 -8.15 19.05 28.19
N THR A 617 -8.25 20.15 27.43
CA THR A 617 -7.91 21.54 27.82
C THR A 617 -9.05 22.52 27.54
N GLY A 618 -8.92 23.74 28.06
CA GLY A 618 -9.82 24.86 27.81
C GLY A 618 -11.13 24.87 28.62
N PRO A 619 -12.02 25.85 28.38
CA PRO A 619 -13.29 26.00 29.12
C PRO A 619 -14.28 24.85 28.93
N HIS A 620 -14.14 24.09 27.84
CA HIS A 620 -15.00 22.97 27.46
C HIS A 620 -14.38 21.59 27.77
N LYS A 621 -13.40 21.52 28.68
CA LYS A 621 -12.80 20.25 29.11
C LYS A 621 -13.88 19.26 29.59
N GLY A 622 -13.86 18.04 29.06
CA GLY A 622 -14.87 17.01 29.29
C GLY A 622 -15.98 16.94 28.23
N ARG A 623 -16.06 17.92 27.32
CA ARG A 623 -16.94 17.87 26.14
C ARG A 623 -16.52 16.72 25.22
N ILE A 624 -17.47 15.85 24.88
CA ILE A 624 -17.31 14.83 23.85
C ILE A 624 -17.60 15.48 22.50
N ILE A 625 -16.79 15.23 21.47
CA ILE A 625 -16.95 15.77 20.11
C ILE A 625 -16.84 14.65 19.08
N VAL A 626 -17.78 14.64 18.13
CA VAL A 626 -17.83 13.71 16.99
C VAL A 626 -17.89 14.52 15.68
N PRO A 627 -16.97 14.30 14.73
CA PRO A 627 -16.99 14.96 13.43
C PRO A 627 -18.19 14.48 12.60
N THR A 628 -18.80 15.39 11.86
CA THR A 628 -19.99 15.17 11.03
C THR A 628 -19.94 16.05 9.78
N TYR A 629 -20.79 15.80 8.80
CA TYR A 629 -20.98 16.71 7.68
C TYR A 629 -22.43 16.76 7.21
N THR A 630 -22.78 17.83 6.51
CA THR A 630 -24.16 18.17 6.14
C THR A 630 -24.28 18.58 4.68
N THR A 631 -25.48 18.43 4.11
CA THR A 631 -25.86 19.08 2.83
C THR A 631 -27.19 19.82 2.97
N ASN A 632 -27.46 20.79 2.10
CA ASN A 632 -28.75 21.50 2.07
C ASN A 632 -29.74 20.92 1.04
N GLN A 633 -31.02 21.25 1.21
CA GLN A 633 -32.09 20.84 0.29
C GLN A 633 -31.92 21.37 -1.14
N THR A 634 -31.16 22.47 -1.33
CA THR A 634 -31.03 23.17 -2.61
C THR A 634 -30.12 22.45 -3.59
N ASN A 635 -28.97 21.92 -3.15
CA ASN A 635 -27.95 21.34 -4.04
C ASN A 635 -27.47 19.93 -3.66
N HIS A 636 -27.76 19.45 -2.44
CA HIS A 636 -27.34 18.14 -1.96
C HIS A 636 -25.81 17.92 -2.17
N LEU A 637 -25.40 16.78 -2.74
CA LEU A 637 -24.00 16.44 -3.03
C LEU A 637 -23.34 17.34 -4.10
N ASN A 638 -24.11 18.12 -4.86
CA ASN A 638 -23.60 18.93 -5.97
C ASN A 638 -23.30 20.39 -5.55
N GLY A 639 -22.45 20.59 -4.55
CA GLY A 639 -22.01 21.92 -4.13
C GLY A 639 -22.54 22.42 -2.79
N SER A 640 -23.08 21.55 -1.92
CA SER A 640 -23.51 21.96 -0.57
C SER A 640 -22.96 21.15 0.60
N GLN A 641 -22.01 20.26 0.37
CA GLN A 641 -21.37 19.54 1.48
C GLN A 641 -20.54 20.51 2.35
N SER A 642 -20.76 20.47 3.66
CA SER A 642 -19.86 21.11 4.64
C SER A 642 -19.64 20.27 5.90
N SER A 643 -18.38 20.13 6.29
CA SER A 643 -17.91 19.53 7.55
C SER A 643 -18.33 20.39 8.75
N ARG A 644 -18.62 19.71 9.86
CA ARG A 644 -18.99 20.27 11.15
C ARG A 644 -18.70 19.26 12.27
N VAL A 645 -19.18 19.54 13.48
CA VAL A 645 -19.16 18.59 14.60
C VAL A 645 -20.51 18.53 15.30
N ILE A 646 -20.78 17.43 15.98
CA ILE A 646 -21.73 17.39 17.09
C ILE A 646 -20.97 17.22 18.40
N TYR A 647 -21.56 17.67 19.50
CA TYR A 647 -20.94 17.58 20.82
C TYR A 647 -21.92 17.26 21.94
N SER A 648 -21.39 16.77 23.07
CA SER A 648 -22.13 16.54 24.31
C SER A 648 -21.33 17.05 25.52
N ASP A 649 -21.97 17.83 26.37
CA ASP A 649 -21.42 18.37 27.62
C ASP A 649 -21.95 17.62 28.88
N ASP A 650 -22.78 16.59 28.71
CA ASP A 650 -23.50 15.92 29.81
C ASP A 650 -23.24 14.40 29.92
N HIS A 651 -22.13 13.93 29.33
CA HIS A 651 -21.75 12.51 29.20
C HIS A 651 -22.68 11.71 28.26
N GLY A 652 -22.98 12.27 27.09
CA GLY A 652 -23.67 11.60 25.98
C GLY A 652 -25.18 11.38 26.19
N LYS A 653 -25.81 12.12 27.11
CA LYS A 653 -27.27 12.02 27.36
C LYS A 653 -28.05 12.94 26.43
N THR A 654 -27.48 14.11 26.12
CA THR A 654 -27.96 15.01 25.07
C THR A 654 -26.82 15.38 24.14
N TRP A 655 -27.17 15.66 22.89
CA TRP A 655 -26.25 16.03 21.82
C TRP A 655 -26.67 17.36 21.21
N HIS A 656 -25.68 18.14 20.80
CA HIS A 656 -25.84 19.48 20.24
C HIS A 656 -25.10 19.60 18.92
N MET A 657 -25.70 20.36 18.00
CA MET A 657 -25.09 20.67 16.71
C MET A 657 -24.05 21.79 16.87
N GLY A 658 -22.84 21.56 16.36
CA GLY A 658 -21.80 22.57 16.23
C GLY A 658 -21.91 23.38 14.94
N GLY A 659 -21.12 24.45 14.86
CA GLY A 659 -21.01 25.25 13.64
C GLY A 659 -20.42 24.44 12.48
N GLY A 660 -20.79 24.81 11.26
CA GLY A 660 -20.19 24.29 10.04
C GLY A 660 -19.08 25.18 9.52
N VAL A 661 -18.10 24.55 8.87
CA VAL A 661 -16.93 25.25 8.33
C VAL A 661 -17.31 26.21 7.20
N ASN A 662 -18.44 25.99 6.52
CA ASN A 662 -18.99 26.92 5.53
C ASN A 662 -20.12 27.82 6.07
N ASP A 663 -20.44 27.80 7.37
CA ASP A 663 -21.46 28.69 7.95
C ASP A 663 -20.90 30.14 7.98
N HIS A 664 -21.54 31.05 7.24
CA HIS A 664 -21.12 32.44 7.02
C HIS A 664 -19.65 32.64 6.54
N ARG A 665 -19.06 31.68 5.81
CA ARG A 665 -17.65 31.76 5.36
C ARG A 665 -17.49 32.67 4.13
N THR A 666 -16.49 33.54 4.17
CA THR A 666 -16.07 34.39 3.04
C THR A 666 -15.04 33.67 2.17
N LEU A 667 -15.28 33.59 0.86
CA LEU A 667 -14.37 33.00 -0.12
C LEU A 667 -13.36 34.02 -0.66
N THR A 668 -12.33 33.53 -1.36
CA THR A 668 -11.21 34.34 -1.89
C THR A 668 -11.62 35.37 -2.95
N ASP A 669 -12.83 35.26 -3.51
CA ASP A 669 -13.42 36.23 -4.44
C ASP A 669 -14.34 37.26 -3.75
N GLY A 670 -14.49 37.18 -2.42
CA GLY A 670 -15.39 38.01 -1.62
C GLY A 670 -16.82 37.44 -1.48
N THR A 671 -17.13 36.30 -2.08
CA THR A 671 -18.45 35.65 -1.93
C THR A 671 -18.61 35.11 -0.51
N VAL A 672 -19.64 35.56 0.21
CA VAL A 672 -20.04 34.92 1.47
C VAL A 672 -20.96 33.74 1.16
N ILE A 673 -20.64 32.58 1.70
CA ILE A 673 -21.45 31.35 1.61
C ILE A 673 -21.98 30.95 2.99
N ASP A 674 -23.00 30.08 2.99
CA ASP A 674 -23.56 29.49 4.21
C ASP A 674 -23.98 28.05 3.93
N SER A 675 -23.70 27.08 4.82
CA SER A 675 -24.05 25.67 4.57
C SER A 675 -25.53 25.46 4.24
N SER A 676 -26.44 26.24 4.83
CA SER A 676 -27.88 26.12 4.60
C SER A 676 -28.34 26.52 3.21
N THR A 677 -27.54 27.27 2.45
CA THR A 677 -27.92 27.81 1.12
C THR A 677 -26.88 27.61 0.02
N MET A 678 -25.62 27.29 0.34
CA MET A 678 -24.51 27.27 -0.61
C MET A 678 -24.73 26.35 -1.82
N SER A 679 -24.20 26.80 -2.96
CA SER A 679 -24.13 26.12 -4.26
C SER A 679 -22.76 26.37 -4.88
N ASN A 680 -21.70 25.84 -4.25
CA ASN A 680 -20.33 26.03 -4.72
C ASN A 680 -19.56 24.71 -4.64
N TYR A 681 -19.24 24.16 -5.81
CA TYR A 681 -18.61 22.84 -5.96
C TYR A 681 -17.24 22.74 -5.27
N TYR A 682 -16.40 23.79 -5.37
CA TYR A 682 -15.02 23.78 -4.87
C TYR A 682 -14.90 24.25 -3.41
N ALA A 683 -15.93 24.90 -2.86
CA ALA A 683 -15.98 25.27 -1.44
C ALA A 683 -16.39 24.12 -0.51
N GLN A 684 -16.68 22.93 -1.06
CA GLN A 684 -17.12 21.77 -0.30
C GLN A 684 -16.02 21.16 0.55
N ASN A 685 -16.39 20.78 1.77
CA ASN A 685 -15.64 19.94 2.69
C ASN A 685 -16.59 18.86 3.23
N THR A 686 -16.11 17.64 3.43
CA THR A 686 -16.97 16.45 3.64
C THR A 686 -16.61 15.71 4.95
N GLU A 687 -16.25 14.44 4.85
CA GLU A 687 -15.71 13.63 5.95
C GLU A 687 -14.49 14.34 6.56
N SER A 688 -14.32 14.21 7.88
CA SER A 688 -13.27 14.92 8.59
C SER A 688 -12.86 14.21 9.89
N SER A 689 -11.63 14.50 10.32
CA SER A 689 -11.06 14.04 11.58
C SER A 689 -10.74 15.26 12.46
N VAL A 690 -11.03 15.16 13.76
CA VAL A 690 -10.97 16.28 14.72
C VAL A 690 -9.90 16.05 15.77
N VAL A 691 -9.12 17.08 16.06
CA VAL A 691 -8.03 17.06 17.05
C VAL A 691 -8.11 18.32 17.91
N GLN A 692 -7.84 18.21 19.22
CA GLN A 692 -7.59 19.37 20.08
C GLN A 692 -6.08 19.57 20.26
N LEU A 693 -5.61 20.82 20.14
CA LEU A 693 -4.23 21.22 20.47
C LEU A 693 -4.10 21.58 21.96
N ASN A 694 -2.88 21.57 22.51
CA ASN A 694 -2.64 21.93 23.91
C ASN A 694 -3.11 23.36 24.24
N ASN A 695 -3.08 24.30 23.27
CA ASN A 695 -3.56 25.67 23.44
C ASN A 695 -5.10 25.78 23.59
N GLY A 696 -5.84 24.69 23.34
CA GLY A 696 -7.29 24.60 23.43
C GLY A 696 -8.02 24.64 22.08
N ASP A 697 -7.35 25.06 21.00
CA ASP A 697 -7.88 25.07 19.63
C ASP A 697 -8.36 23.67 19.21
N LEU A 698 -9.45 23.61 18.44
CA LEU A 698 -9.75 22.42 17.64
C LEU A 698 -9.26 22.61 16.21
N LYS A 699 -8.65 21.58 15.63
CA LYS A 699 -8.37 21.46 14.20
C LYS A 699 -9.27 20.40 13.59
N LEU A 700 -9.94 20.75 12.49
CA LEU A 700 -10.74 19.82 11.71
C LEU A 700 -10.06 19.61 10.36
N PHE A 701 -9.47 18.43 10.18
CA PHE A 701 -8.81 18.00 8.96
C PHE A 701 -9.87 17.41 8.04
N MET A 702 -10.03 17.94 6.83
CA MET A 702 -11.21 17.69 6.00
C MET A 702 -10.84 17.14 4.62
N ARG A 703 -11.62 16.16 4.16
CA ARG A 703 -11.68 15.74 2.76
C ARG A 703 -12.35 16.82 1.91
N GLY A 704 -11.76 17.16 0.77
CA GLY A 704 -12.21 18.23 -0.12
C GLY A 704 -11.86 18.00 -1.59
N LEU A 705 -12.26 18.95 -2.45
CA LEU A 705 -12.14 18.83 -3.91
C LEU A 705 -10.98 19.66 -4.49
N THR A 706 -9.98 20.00 -3.68
CA THR A 706 -8.91 20.95 -4.01
C THR A 706 -7.56 20.31 -4.37
N GLY A 707 -7.38 19.01 -4.11
CA GLY A 707 -6.15 18.25 -4.38
C GLY A 707 -5.12 18.27 -3.25
N ASP A 708 -5.39 19.02 -2.18
CA ASP A 708 -4.53 19.27 -1.03
C ASP A 708 -5.34 19.29 0.28
N LEU A 709 -4.67 18.98 1.39
CA LEU A 709 -5.27 18.95 2.71
C LEU A 709 -5.83 20.32 3.12
N GLN A 710 -7.10 20.33 3.54
CA GLN A 710 -7.76 21.49 4.15
C GLN A 710 -7.92 21.29 5.66
N VAL A 711 -7.60 22.34 6.44
CA VAL A 711 -7.74 22.34 7.91
C VAL A 711 -8.45 23.61 8.37
N ALA A 712 -9.59 23.44 9.05
CA ALA A 712 -10.30 24.52 9.73
C ALA A 712 -9.91 24.58 11.21
N THR A 713 -10.01 25.76 11.83
CA THR A 713 -9.74 25.97 13.26
C THR A 713 -10.99 26.47 13.99
N SER A 714 -11.26 25.94 15.19
CA SER A 714 -12.28 26.44 16.12
C SER A 714 -11.62 26.87 17.43
N LYS A 715 -12.12 27.96 18.01
CA LYS A 715 -11.60 28.59 19.25
C LYS A 715 -12.54 28.43 20.46
N ASP A 716 -13.69 27.80 20.27
CA ASP A 716 -14.80 27.75 21.23
C ASP A 716 -15.36 26.33 21.46
N GLY A 717 -14.52 25.31 21.21
CA GLY A 717 -14.91 23.91 21.39
C GLY A 717 -15.91 23.41 20.35
N GLY A 718 -15.84 23.90 19.11
CA GLY A 718 -16.63 23.41 17.96
C GLY A 718 -17.96 24.13 17.72
N VAL A 719 -18.19 25.28 18.38
CA VAL A 719 -19.43 26.06 18.21
C VAL A 719 -19.34 26.97 16.98
N THR A 720 -18.16 27.53 16.69
CA THR A 720 -17.86 28.28 15.47
C THR A 720 -16.49 27.92 14.88
N TRP A 721 -16.26 28.26 13.61
CA TRP A 721 -15.01 28.05 12.88
C TRP A 721 -14.46 29.37 12.35
N GLU A 722 -13.13 29.48 12.29
CA GLU A 722 -12.46 30.62 11.66
C GLU A 722 -12.72 30.64 10.15
N ASN A 723 -12.84 31.84 9.57
CA ASN A 723 -13.13 32.02 8.14
C ASN A 723 -11.97 31.57 7.22
N ASP A 724 -10.73 31.56 7.74
CA ASP A 724 -9.53 31.10 7.03
C ASP A 724 -9.38 29.57 7.17
N ILE A 725 -9.43 28.87 6.04
CA ILE A 725 -9.14 27.42 5.97
C ILE A 725 -7.69 27.27 5.50
N LYS A 726 -6.83 26.76 6.38
CA LYS A 726 -5.43 26.48 6.03
C LYS A 726 -5.36 25.36 4.99
N ARG A 727 -4.49 25.54 4.00
CA ARG A 727 -4.26 24.58 2.91
C ARG A 727 -2.80 24.17 2.87
N TYR A 728 -2.53 22.87 2.78
CA TYR A 728 -1.18 22.32 2.86
C TYR A 728 -0.87 21.49 1.61
N ALA A 729 -0.26 22.13 0.60
CA ALA A 729 0.01 21.53 -0.71
C ALA A 729 0.93 20.28 -0.65
N ASP A 730 1.74 20.17 0.40
CA ASP A 730 2.66 19.04 0.62
C ASP A 730 1.94 17.76 1.10
N VAL A 731 0.71 17.89 1.62
CA VAL A 731 -0.18 16.76 1.92
C VAL A 731 -1.31 16.74 0.89
N LYS A 732 -1.23 15.80 -0.06
CA LYS A 732 -2.20 15.64 -1.14
C LYS A 732 -3.53 15.10 -0.60
N ASP A 733 -4.63 15.64 -1.10
CA ASP A 733 -5.96 15.01 -0.97
C ASP A 733 -6.36 14.38 -2.31
N VAL A 734 -6.74 13.11 -2.28
CA VAL A 734 -7.19 12.30 -3.43
C VAL A 734 -8.70 12.01 -3.37
N TYR A 735 -9.44 12.80 -2.59
CA TYR A 735 -10.87 12.70 -2.29
C TYR A 735 -11.25 11.37 -1.63
N VAL A 736 -10.61 11.10 -0.49
CA VAL A 736 -10.90 9.99 0.43
C VAL A 736 -10.81 10.47 1.89
N GLN A 737 -11.44 9.76 2.81
CA GLN A 737 -11.31 10.02 4.24
C GLN A 737 -9.83 9.95 4.69
N LEU A 738 -9.53 10.72 5.73
CA LEU A 738 -8.23 10.82 6.38
C LEU A 738 -8.43 10.83 7.89
N ALA A 739 -7.44 10.37 8.65
CA ALA A 739 -7.45 10.42 10.11
C ALA A 739 -6.22 11.16 10.65
N ALA A 740 -6.43 11.95 11.70
CA ALA A 740 -5.38 12.71 12.37
C ALA A 740 -5.47 12.57 13.89
N ILE A 741 -4.32 12.61 14.57
CA ILE A 741 -4.19 12.57 16.03
C ILE A 741 -3.17 13.60 16.52
N HIS A 742 -3.37 14.08 17.74
CA HIS A 742 -2.37 14.80 18.53
C HIS A 742 -1.45 13.79 19.23
N THR A 743 -0.17 14.12 19.35
CA THR A 743 0.80 13.39 20.17
C THR A 743 1.88 14.33 20.71
N MET A 744 2.59 13.88 21.74
CA MET A 744 3.66 14.61 22.42
C MET A 744 4.97 13.81 22.37
N HIS A 745 6.06 14.45 21.95
CA HIS A 745 7.40 13.86 21.96
C HIS A 745 8.45 14.89 22.39
N ASP A 746 9.37 14.53 23.28
CA ASP A 746 10.37 15.43 23.87
C ASP A 746 9.82 16.79 24.37
N GLY A 747 8.62 16.76 24.96
CA GLY A 747 7.92 17.97 25.45
C GLY A 747 7.39 18.91 24.35
N LYS A 748 7.45 18.50 23.08
CA LYS A 748 6.92 19.24 21.92
C LYS A 748 5.65 18.58 21.39
N GLU A 749 4.83 19.38 20.73
CA GLU A 749 3.51 19.01 20.23
C GLU A 749 3.53 18.71 18.73
N TYR A 750 2.88 17.61 18.35
CA TYR A 750 2.85 17.11 16.98
C TYR A 750 1.47 16.63 16.57
N ILE A 751 1.22 16.65 15.26
CA ILE A 751 0.12 15.96 14.61
C ILE A 751 0.70 14.79 13.80
N VAL A 752 0.07 13.62 13.93
CA VAL A 752 0.26 12.50 12.99
C VAL A 752 -1.02 12.34 12.17
N LEU A 753 -0.90 12.28 10.85
CA LEU A 753 -2.04 12.16 9.91
C LEU A 753 -1.79 11.04 8.91
N SER A 754 -2.83 10.29 8.52
CA SER A 754 -2.73 9.28 7.46
C SER A 754 -3.84 9.42 6.40
N ASN A 755 -3.43 9.24 5.14
CA ASN A 755 -4.29 9.25 3.95
C ASN A 755 -3.60 8.53 2.78
N ALA A 756 -4.34 8.35 1.68
CA ALA A 756 -3.79 7.87 0.42
C ALA A 756 -3.03 8.99 -0.32
N GLY A 757 -1.76 8.75 -0.68
CA GLY A 757 -0.90 9.69 -1.42
C GLY A 757 -1.10 9.68 -2.93
N GLY A 758 -1.78 8.65 -3.46
CA GLY A 758 -2.27 8.58 -4.84
C GLY A 758 -1.34 7.94 -5.87
N PRO A 759 -1.74 7.93 -7.16
CA PRO A 759 -2.99 8.53 -7.69
C PRO A 759 -4.24 7.73 -7.29
N GLY A 760 -5.32 8.44 -6.93
CA GLY A 760 -6.54 7.82 -6.42
C GLY A 760 -6.34 7.17 -5.04
N ARG A 761 -7.16 6.16 -4.70
CA ARG A 761 -7.12 5.44 -3.42
C ARG A 761 -5.98 4.41 -3.36
N PHE A 762 -4.75 4.90 -3.48
CA PHE A 762 -3.52 4.11 -3.52
C PHE A 762 -2.40 4.78 -2.71
N ASN A 763 -1.42 3.96 -2.33
CA ASN A 763 -0.16 4.36 -1.69
C ASN A 763 -0.38 5.15 -0.39
N GLY A 764 -0.70 4.44 0.69
CA GLY A 764 -0.89 5.02 2.01
C GLY A 764 0.37 5.70 2.52
N LEU A 765 0.19 6.90 3.07
CA LEU A 765 1.23 7.69 3.71
C LEU A 765 0.88 7.90 5.18
N VAL A 766 1.91 8.10 6.01
CA VAL A 766 1.78 8.77 7.31
C VAL A 766 2.61 10.05 7.29
N HIS A 767 2.05 11.09 7.89
CA HIS A 767 2.57 12.44 7.86
C HIS A 767 2.81 12.94 9.27
N LEU A 768 3.97 13.55 9.51
CA LEU A 768 4.31 14.19 10.78
C LEU A 768 4.35 15.71 10.58
N ALA A 769 3.56 16.45 11.37
CA ALA A 769 3.68 17.89 11.51
C ALA A 769 4.02 18.30 12.93
N ARG A 770 4.89 19.30 13.08
CA ARG A 770 5.05 20.03 14.34
C ARG A 770 3.95 21.08 14.47
N VAL A 771 3.45 21.27 15.69
CA VAL A 771 2.57 22.40 16.04
C VAL A 771 3.43 23.57 16.50
N GLU A 772 3.23 24.74 15.90
CA GLU A 772 3.90 25.98 16.30
C GLU A 772 3.12 26.69 17.43
N GLU A 773 3.76 27.64 18.14
CA GLU A 773 3.14 28.35 19.29
C GLU A 773 1.82 29.08 18.96
N ASN A 774 1.60 29.44 17.69
CA ASN A 774 0.37 30.07 17.20
C ASN A 774 -0.73 29.08 16.78
N GLY A 775 -0.49 27.78 16.85
CA GLY A 775 -1.39 26.73 16.40
C GLY A 775 -1.40 26.49 14.88
N GLU A 776 -0.41 26.98 14.14
CA GLU A 776 -0.15 26.56 12.75
C GLU A 776 0.68 25.25 12.71
N LEU A 777 0.65 24.55 11.57
CA LEU A 777 1.26 23.23 11.40
C LEU A 777 2.42 23.30 10.40
N THR A 778 3.61 22.84 10.79
CA THR A 778 4.75 22.66 9.90
C THR A 778 4.93 21.17 9.60
N TRP A 779 4.60 20.73 8.38
CA TRP A 779 4.84 19.36 7.93
C TRP A 779 6.35 19.09 7.80
N LEU A 780 6.80 17.97 8.37
CA LEU A 780 8.22 17.60 8.46
C LEU A 780 8.56 16.35 7.64
N LYS A 781 7.66 15.37 7.59
CA LYS A 781 7.87 14.03 6.99
C LYS A 781 6.57 13.50 6.37
N HIS A 782 6.72 12.69 5.32
CA HIS A 782 5.65 12.20 4.45
C HIS A 782 5.99 10.76 4.01
N ASN A 783 5.77 9.79 4.90
CA ASN A 783 6.47 8.50 4.85
C ASN A 783 5.54 7.38 4.33
N PRO A 784 5.95 6.56 3.33
CA PRO A 784 5.12 5.48 2.82
C PRO A 784 4.91 4.35 3.84
N ILE A 785 3.66 4.06 4.21
CA ILE A 785 3.30 2.98 5.16
C ILE A 785 2.77 1.71 4.45
N GLN A 786 2.15 1.89 3.27
CA GLN A 786 1.55 0.80 2.51
C GLN A 786 1.49 1.14 1.01
N SER A 787 2.12 0.32 0.17
CA SER A 787 1.97 0.38 -1.29
C SER A 787 0.67 -0.32 -1.75
N GLY A 788 0.24 -0.06 -2.99
CA GLY A 788 -0.99 -0.65 -3.52
C GLY A 788 -2.24 0.11 -3.04
N LYS A 789 -3.38 -0.58 -2.90
CA LYS A 789 -4.65 0.08 -2.53
C LYS A 789 -4.59 0.62 -1.10
N PHE A 790 -5.08 1.83 -0.90
CA PHE A 790 -5.21 2.43 0.45
C PHE A 790 -6.35 3.44 0.39
N ALA A 791 -7.36 3.29 1.25
CA ALA A 791 -8.54 4.14 1.23
C ALA A 791 -8.84 4.75 2.62
N TYR A 792 -9.99 4.45 3.23
CA TYR A 792 -10.35 4.99 4.54
C TYR A 792 -9.41 4.39 5.59
N ASN A 793 -9.08 5.15 6.63
CA ASN A 793 -8.16 4.75 7.69
C ASN A 793 -8.51 5.36 9.05
N SER A 794 -8.00 4.78 10.13
CA SER A 794 -8.07 5.35 11.47
C SER A 794 -6.80 5.02 12.24
N ILE A 795 -6.25 6.03 12.91
CA ILE A 795 -4.94 6.01 13.56
C ILE A 795 -5.09 6.32 15.06
N GLN A 796 -4.29 5.67 15.90
CA GLN A 796 -4.22 5.90 17.34
C GLN A 796 -2.77 5.95 17.85
N ASP A 797 -2.52 6.85 18.80
CA ASP A 797 -1.32 6.83 19.64
C ASP A 797 -1.43 5.65 20.62
N LEU A 798 -0.43 4.77 20.66
CA LEU A 798 -0.40 3.56 21.52
C LEU A 798 0.38 3.76 22.82
N GLY A 799 0.93 4.96 23.04
CA GLY A 799 1.90 5.27 24.09
C GLY A 799 3.35 4.95 23.67
N ASN A 800 4.30 5.55 24.37
CA ASN A 800 5.75 5.32 24.23
C ASN A 800 6.29 5.52 22.78
N GLY A 801 5.62 6.36 21.98
CA GLY A 801 6.00 6.62 20.59
C GLY A 801 5.66 5.47 19.62
N GLU A 802 4.80 4.52 20.00
CA GLU A 802 4.16 3.58 19.08
C GLU A 802 2.82 4.14 18.57
N TYR A 803 2.47 3.83 17.33
CA TYR A 803 1.23 4.22 16.67
C TYR A 803 0.60 3.01 15.98
N GLY A 804 -0.72 2.90 16.03
CA GLY A 804 -1.51 1.86 15.36
C GLY A 804 -2.38 2.47 14.27
N LEU A 805 -2.46 1.80 13.12
CA LEU A 805 -3.18 2.27 11.93
C LEU A 805 -4.03 1.12 11.38
N LEU A 806 -5.35 1.30 11.38
CA LEU A 806 -6.33 0.40 10.76
C LEU A 806 -6.80 1.03 9.44
N TYR A 807 -6.77 0.31 8.32
CA TYR A 807 -6.99 0.88 6.98
C TYR A 807 -7.67 -0.09 6.00
N GLU A 808 -8.40 0.49 5.03
CA GLU A 808 -8.95 -0.24 3.89
C GLU A 808 -7.86 -0.66 2.91
N HIS A 809 -7.74 -1.98 2.69
CA HIS A 809 -6.82 -2.60 1.75
C HIS A 809 -7.54 -3.68 0.91
N ALA A 810 -6.93 -4.08 -0.21
CA ALA A 810 -7.30 -5.31 -0.90
C ALA A 810 -6.18 -5.73 -1.88
N ASP A 811 -5.57 -6.88 -1.59
CA ASP A 811 -4.65 -7.57 -2.51
C ASP A 811 -5.38 -8.07 -3.78
N ASN A 812 -4.62 -8.46 -4.82
CA ASN A 812 -5.17 -8.82 -6.14
C ASN A 812 -6.24 -9.93 -6.14
N ASN A 813 -6.25 -10.80 -5.13
CA ASN A 813 -7.24 -11.88 -4.97
C ASN A 813 -8.41 -11.50 -4.04
N GLN A 814 -8.21 -10.51 -3.17
CA GLN A 814 -9.21 -10.05 -2.21
C GLN A 814 -10.28 -9.19 -2.90
N ASN A 815 -11.49 -9.23 -2.34
CA ASN A 815 -12.51 -8.24 -2.66
C ASN A 815 -12.06 -6.88 -2.11
N GLU A 816 -12.27 -5.82 -2.90
CA GLU A 816 -12.41 -4.48 -2.33
C GLU A 816 -13.60 -4.50 -1.36
N TYR A 817 -13.45 -4.22 -0.07
CA TYR A 817 -12.21 -4.12 0.73
C TYR A 817 -12.17 -5.12 1.91
N THR A 818 -10.95 -5.31 2.43
CA THR A 818 -10.56 -5.89 3.71
C THR A 818 -10.10 -4.74 4.63
N LEU A 819 -10.19 -4.90 5.96
CA LEU A 819 -9.52 -3.97 6.89
C LEU A 819 -8.25 -4.60 7.45
N SER A 820 -7.14 -3.91 7.24
CA SER A 820 -5.79 -4.31 7.64
C SER A 820 -5.25 -3.38 8.71
N TYR A 821 -4.34 -3.88 9.55
CA TYR A 821 -3.68 -3.17 10.62
C TYR A 821 -2.16 -3.22 10.46
N LYS A 822 -1.50 -2.12 10.83
CA LYS A 822 -0.07 -2.03 11.07
C LYS A 822 0.22 -1.22 12.33
N LYS A 823 1.36 -1.49 12.95
CA LYS A 823 2.02 -0.56 13.87
C LYS A 823 3.25 0.05 13.23
N PHE A 824 3.61 1.23 13.71
CA PHE A 824 4.91 1.86 13.46
C PHE A 824 5.31 2.73 14.65
N ASN A 825 6.55 3.20 14.68
CA ASN A 825 7.07 4.01 15.79
C ASN A 825 7.52 5.43 15.37
N TRP A 826 7.86 6.24 16.38
CA TRP A 826 8.35 7.60 16.23
C TRP A 826 9.59 7.72 15.34
N ASP A 827 10.49 6.75 15.40
CA ASP A 827 11.69 6.73 14.56
C ASP A 827 11.33 6.62 13.07
N PHE A 828 10.35 5.77 12.73
CA PHE A 828 9.79 5.71 11.37
C PHE A 828 9.08 7.02 10.97
N LEU A 829 8.47 7.76 11.90
CA LEU A 829 7.86 9.06 11.60
C LEU A 829 8.86 10.19 11.41
N SER A 830 10.03 10.16 12.08
CA SER A 830 10.87 11.35 12.28
C SER A 830 12.25 11.28 11.61
N LYS A 831 12.86 10.09 11.49
CA LYS A 831 14.15 9.89 10.84
C LYS A 831 14.00 9.83 9.31
N ASP A 832 15.08 10.08 8.58
CA ASP A 832 15.12 9.92 7.12
C ASP A 832 15.37 8.46 6.72
N MET A 833 14.72 8.02 5.64
CA MET A 833 14.96 6.70 5.04
C MET A 833 16.39 6.61 4.49
N VAL A 834 17.05 5.48 4.73
CA VAL A 834 18.46 5.28 4.39
C VAL A 834 18.58 4.75 2.96
N SER A 835 19.11 5.57 2.05
CA SER A 835 19.51 5.11 0.71
C SER A 835 20.80 4.29 0.77
N PRO A 836 20.96 3.25 -0.08
CA PRO A 836 22.19 2.48 -0.19
C PRO A 836 23.40 3.36 -0.53
N THR A 837 24.52 3.14 0.17
CA THR A 837 25.79 3.86 -0.03
C THR A 837 26.76 3.14 -0.95
N GLU A 838 26.51 1.87 -1.24
CA GLU A 838 27.22 1.00 -2.18
C GLU A 838 26.21 0.12 -2.93
N ALA A 839 26.59 -0.38 -4.10
CA ALA A 839 25.92 -1.47 -4.80
C ALA A 839 26.67 -2.76 -4.47
N LYS A 840 26.01 -3.75 -3.87
CA LYS A 840 26.70 -4.95 -3.35
C LYS A 840 26.04 -6.25 -3.75
N VAL A 841 26.84 -7.31 -3.76
CA VAL A 841 26.36 -8.67 -4.02
C VAL A 841 25.39 -9.11 -2.93
N THR A 842 24.22 -9.61 -3.34
CA THR A 842 23.24 -10.30 -2.49
C THR A 842 23.50 -11.79 -2.45
N HIS A 843 23.70 -12.39 -3.63
CA HIS A 843 23.88 -13.82 -3.80
C HIS A 843 24.98 -14.13 -4.84
N ALA A 844 25.75 -15.20 -4.61
CA ALA A 844 26.71 -15.73 -5.57
C ALA A 844 26.50 -17.25 -5.70
N VAL A 845 25.67 -17.67 -6.63
CA VAL A 845 25.11 -19.04 -6.69
C VAL A 845 25.69 -19.82 -7.86
N HIS A 846 26.17 -21.04 -7.60
CA HIS A 846 26.58 -21.97 -8.64
C HIS A 846 25.37 -22.55 -9.38
N MET A 847 25.44 -22.56 -10.72
CA MET A 847 24.36 -22.96 -11.65
C MET A 847 24.66 -24.29 -12.36
N GLY A 848 25.59 -25.09 -11.83
CA GLY A 848 26.18 -26.23 -12.54
C GLY A 848 27.30 -25.84 -13.51
N GLN A 849 27.99 -26.85 -14.04
CA GLN A 849 29.05 -26.73 -15.08
C GLN A 849 30.20 -25.72 -14.82
N GLY A 850 30.37 -25.28 -13.56
CA GLY A 850 31.38 -24.27 -13.21
C GLY A 850 30.91 -22.81 -13.42
N ILE A 851 29.61 -22.59 -13.62
CA ILE A 851 29.03 -21.25 -13.82
C ILE A 851 28.52 -20.70 -12.48
N ILE A 852 28.82 -19.43 -12.20
CA ILE A 852 28.29 -18.68 -11.05
C ILE A 852 27.43 -17.53 -11.58
N ALA A 853 26.21 -17.37 -11.04
CA ALA A 853 25.47 -16.12 -11.10
C ALA A 853 25.77 -15.28 -9.86
N MET A 854 26.23 -14.05 -10.07
CA MET A 854 26.44 -13.04 -9.04
C MET A 854 25.37 -11.94 -9.18
N GLU A 855 24.47 -11.86 -8.21
CA GLU A 855 23.36 -10.90 -8.16
C GLU A 855 23.71 -9.72 -7.25
N PHE A 856 23.35 -8.49 -7.65
CA PHE A 856 23.56 -7.26 -6.89
C PHE A 856 22.23 -6.65 -6.38
N ASP A 857 22.26 -5.98 -5.22
CA ASP A 857 21.08 -5.32 -4.65
C ASP A 857 20.54 -4.16 -5.52
N SER A 858 21.39 -3.56 -6.34
CA SER A 858 21.10 -2.41 -7.21
C SER A 858 21.78 -2.57 -8.57
N GLU A 859 21.27 -1.87 -9.58
CA GLU A 859 21.67 -2.10 -10.97
C GLU A 859 23.14 -1.74 -11.25
N VAL A 860 23.84 -2.63 -11.95
CA VAL A 860 25.27 -2.57 -12.28
C VAL A 860 25.53 -2.75 -13.78
N LEU A 861 26.72 -2.37 -14.24
CA LEU A 861 27.14 -2.48 -15.64
C LEU A 861 28.63 -2.87 -15.73
N VAL A 862 28.91 -3.95 -16.46
CA VAL A 862 30.29 -4.44 -16.69
C VAL A 862 30.88 -3.80 -17.93
N ASN A 863 31.73 -2.79 -17.76
CA ASN A 863 32.42 -2.15 -18.89
C ASN A 863 33.72 -2.90 -19.24
N GLN A 864 34.59 -3.17 -18.27
CA GLN A 864 35.77 -4.01 -18.48
C GLN A 864 35.54 -5.36 -17.80
N ALA A 865 35.65 -6.46 -18.54
CA ALA A 865 35.36 -7.81 -18.06
C ALA A 865 36.09 -8.11 -16.73
N PRO A 866 35.38 -8.28 -15.60
CA PRO A 866 36.00 -8.46 -14.31
C PRO A 866 36.55 -9.87 -14.11
N THR A 867 37.65 -9.95 -13.36
CA THR A 867 38.16 -11.22 -12.82
C THR A 867 38.05 -11.15 -11.30
N LEU A 868 37.29 -12.06 -10.69
CA LEU A 868 37.12 -12.12 -9.24
C LEU A 868 38.34 -12.79 -8.60
N GLN A 869 38.85 -12.22 -7.52
CA GLN A 869 39.90 -12.85 -6.70
C GLN A 869 39.26 -13.73 -5.63
N LEU A 870 39.57 -15.02 -5.61
CA LEU A 870 39.07 -15.97 -4.60
C LEU A 870 40.05 -16.09 -3.42
N ALA A 871 39.52 -16.44 -2.25
CA ALA A 871 40.28 -16.52 -0.98
C ALA A 871 41.41 -17.57 -0.99
N ASN A 872 41.33 -18.60 -1.85
CA ASN A 872 42.39 -19.58 -2.06
C ASN A 872 43.50 -19.13 -3.04
N GLY A 873 43.44 -17.88 -3.53
CA GLY A 873 44.42 -17.29 -4.44
C GLY A 873 44.14 -17.50 -5.92
N LYS A 874 43.20 -18.38 -6.29
CA LYS A 874 42.71 -18.53 -7.68
C LYS A 874 41.68 -17.46 -8.04
N THR A 875 41.13 -17.52 -9.26
CA THR A 875 40.23 -16.52 -9.83
C THR A 875 38.98 -17.13 -10.46
N ALA A 876 37.88 -16.38 -10.50
CA ALA A 876 36.72 -16.67 -11.34
C ALA A 876 36.59 -15.61 -12.45
N THR A 877 36.32 -16.03 -13.69
CA THR A 877 36.45 -15.22 -14.91
C THR A 877 35.09 -14.83 -15.46
N PHE A 878 34.86 -13.56 -15.77
CA PHE A 878 33.58 -13.11 -16.30
C PHE A 878 33.25 -13.70 -17.69
N MET A 879 31.99 -14.09 -17.88
CA MET A 879 31.45 -14.63 -19.13
C MET A 879 30.64 -13.58 -19.88
N THR A 880 29.58 -13.06 -19.25
CA THR A 880 28.65 -12.06 -19.79
C THR A 880 27.78 -11.53 -18.66
N GLN A 881 27.31 -10.30 -18.82
CA GLN A 881 26.21 -9.75 -18.05
C GLN A 881 24.91 -10.37 -18.57
N TYR A 882 24.03 -10.83 -17.68
CA TYR A 882 22.77 -11.49 -18.02
C TYR A 882 21.63 -10.45 -18.08
N ASP A 883 21.50 -9.66 -17.01
CA ASP A 883 20.53 -8.57 -16.87
C ASP A 883 21.15 -7.36 -16.13
N THR A 884 20.33 -6.43 -15.63
CA THR A 884 20.78 -5.22 -14.92
C THR A 884 21.43 -5.47 -13.55
N LYS A 885 21.23 -6.64 -12.93
CA LYS A 885 21.72 -6.99 -11.59
C LYS A 885 22.54 -8.29 -11.55
N THR A 886 22.47 -9.12 -12.59
CA THR A 886 23.07 -10.47 -12.63
C THR A 886 24.26 -10.55 -13.59
N LEU A 887 25.43 -10.91 -13.06
CA LEU A 887 26.67 -11.16 -13.80
C LEU A 887 27.02 -12.65 -13.78
N LEU A 888 27.45 -13.22 -14.92
CA LEU A 888 27.87 -14.62 -15.01
C LEU A 888 29.40 -14.77 -15.04
N PHE A 889 29.93 -15.73 -14.29
CA PHE A 889 31.36 -16.05 -14.20
C PHE A 889 31.60 -17.56 -14.36
N THR A 890 32.74 -17.97 -14.92
CA THR A 890 33.28 -19.33 -14.82
C THR A 890 34.22 -19.47 -13.62
N VAL A 891 34.23 -20.64 -13.00
CA VAL A 891 35.15 -21.05 -11.94
C VAL A 891 35.50 -22.54 -12.12
N ASP A 892 36.70 -22.95 -11.69
CA ASP A 892 36.99 -24.39 -11.60
C ASP A 892 36.06 -25.04 -10.55
N PRO A 893 35.53 -26.26 -10.80
CA PRO A 893 34.62 -26.92 -9.86
C PRO A 893 35.19 -27.15 -8.44
N GLU A 894 36.51 -27.16 -8.29
CA GLU A 894 37.19 -27.32 -7.00
C GLU A 894 37.12 -26.06 -6.10
N ASP A 895 36.79 -24.89 -6.67
CA ASP A 895 36.81 -23.60 -5.95
C ASP A 895 35.41 -23.05 -5.65
N ILE A 896 34.37 -23.83 -5.92
CA ILE A 896 33.01 -23.55 -5.46
C ILE A 896 33.01 -23.67 -3.92
N GLY A 897 32.37 -22.74 -3.22
CA GLY A 897 32.45 -22.62 -1.76
C GLY A 897 33.44 -21.55 -1.26
N GLN A 898 34.35 -21.06 -2.13
CA GLN A 898 35.28 -19.99 -1.77
C GLN A 898 34.57 -18.64 -1.55
N LYS A 899 35.19 -17.77 -0.73
CA LYS A 899 34.80 -16.35 -0.63
C LYS A 899 35.54 -15.52 -1.67
N VAL A 900 34.83 -14.57 -2.29
CA VAL A 900 35.40 -13.50 -3.12
C VAL A 900 36.05 -12.47 -2.21
N THR A 901 37.29 -12.08 -2.53
CA THR A 901 38.09 -11.12 -1.75
C THR A 901 38.27 -9.77 -2.44
N GLY A 902 37.88 -9.67 -3.72
CA GLY A 902 37.92 -8.44 -4.50
C GLY A 902 37.87 -8.70 -6.01
N LEU A 903 38.13 -7.65 -6.79
CA LEU A 903 38.46 -7.77 -8.22
C LEU A 903 39.97 -7.86 -8.37
N ALA A 904 40.46 -8.85 -9.13
CA ALA A 904 41.85 -8.92 -9.56
C ALA A 904 42.09 -7.99 -10.78
N GLU A 905 41.16 -8.02 -11.75
CA GLU A 905 41.18 -7.20 -12.96
C GLU A 905 39.76 -6.77 -13.38
N GLY A 906 39.67 -5.83 -14.31
CA GLY A 906 38.41 -5.31 -14.87
C GLY A 906 37.64 -4.35 -13.96
N ALA A 907 36.39 -4.02 -14.32
CA ALA A 907 35.59 -3.01 -13.63
C ALA A 907 34.08 -3.23 -13.76
N ILE A 908 33.40 -3.19 -12.62
CA ILE A 908 31.94 -3.15 -12.48
C ILE A 908 31.56 -1.75 -12.01
N GLU A 909 30.61 -1.09 -12.68
CA GLU A 909 30.09 0.23 -12.28
C GLU A 909 28.63 0.12 -11.83
N SER A 910 28.23 0.86 -10.78
CA SER A 910 26.81 1.02 -10.47
C SER A 910 26.13 1.97 -11.46
N MET A 911 24.94 1.60 -11.94
CA MET A 911 24.08 2.46 -12.77
C MET A 911 23.57 3.72 -12.05
N HIS A 912 23.77 3.77 -10.72
CA HIS A 912 23.44 4.89 -9.84
C HIS A 912 24.65 5.73 -9.42
N ASN A 913 25.87 5.39 -9.87
CA ASN A 913 27.16 5.94 -9.42
C ASN A 913 27.52 5.64 -7.95
N LEU A 914 26.99 4.57 -7.38
CA LEU A 914 27.51 4.02 -6.11
C LEU A 914 28.86 3.31 -6.33
N PRO A 915 29.74 3.24 -5.31
CA PRO A 915 30.80 2.23 -5.23
C PRO A 915 30.23 0.81 -5.39
N VAL A 916 30.98 -0.12 -5.95
CA VAL A 916 30.56 -1.52 -6.11
C VAL A 916 31.39 -2.43 -5.20
N SER A 917 30.72 -3.29 -4.43
CA SER A 917 31.35 -4.22 -3.49
C SER A 917 31.03 -5.68 -3.84
N VAL A 918 32.08 -6.49 -4.00
CA VAL A 918 32.01 -7.95 -4.23
C VAL A 918 32.64 -8.75 -3.09
N VAL A 919 33.20 -8.08 -2.09
CA VAL A 919 34.04 -8.67 -1.04
C VAL A 919 33.20 -9.40 0.00
N GLY A 920 33.64 -10.58 0.42
CA GLY A 920 32.98 -11.42 1.42
C GLY A 920 31.98 -12.43 0.84
N SER A 921 31.48 -12.18 -0.37
CA SER A 921 30.53 -13.05 -1.10
C SER A 921 31.03 -14.50 -1.17
N LYS A 922 30.29 -15.44 -0.57
CA LYS A 922 30.59 -16.87 -0.62
C LYS A 922 29.87 -17.51 -1.81
N ILE A 923 30.59 -18.31 -2.61
CA ILE A 923 30.03 -19.00 -3.77
C ILE A 923 29.28 -20.26 -3.28
N THR A 924 27.95 -20.27 -3.30
CA THR A 924 27.15 -21.39 -2.76
C THR A 924 26.83 -22.47 -3.80
N HIS A 925 26.66 -23.71 -3.33
CA HIS A 925 26.18 -24.83 -4.14
C HIS A 925 24.64 -24.77 -4.28
N GLY A 926 24.14 -23.94 -5.20
CA GLY A 926 22.71 -23.77 -5.44
C GLY A 926 21.97 -23.00 -4.33
N VAL A 927 20.64 -22.97 -4.43
CA VAL A 927 19.74 -22.14 -3.60
C VAL A 927 19.30 -22.84 -2.30
N ASN A 928 19.43 -24.16 -2.19
CA ASN A 928 18.95 -24.95 -1.05
C ASN A 928 19.94 -25.07 0.12
N GLY A 929 20.91 -24.15 0.22
CA GLY A 929 21.91 -24.11 1.29
C GLY A 929 21.78 -22.84 2.14
N SER A 930 20.75 -22.77 2.99
CA SER A 930 20.62 -21.70 3.98
C SER A 930 21.62 -21.91 5.13
N GLU A 931 22.84 -21.39 4.98
CA GLU A 931 23.73 -21.23 6.13
C GLU A 931 23.10 -20.27 7.14
N ALA A 932 23.08 -20.66 8.41
CA ALA A 932 22.56 -19.82 9.48
C ALA A 932 23.35 -18.51 9.58
N ALA A 933 22.67 -17.43 9.95
CA ALA A 933 23.28 -16.11 10.07
C ALA A 933 24.29 -16.08 11.23
N THR A 934 25.58 -16.29 10.92
CA THR A 934 26.67 -16.16 11.89
C THR A 934 26.90 -14.69 12.22
N ASN A 935 26.15 -14.19 13.21
CA ASN A 935 26.48 -12.96 13.92
C ASN A 935 27.82 -13.17 14.65
N GLU A 936 28.90 -12.52 14.19
CA GLU A 936 30.10 -12.36 15.01
C GLU A 936 29.80 -11.38 16.15
N VAL A 937 29.29 -11.92 17.26
CA VAL A 937 29.08 -11.17 18.50
C VAL A 937 30.46 -10.81 19.07
N SER A 938 30.71 -9.51 19.26
CA SER A 938 31.92 -9.04 19.94
C SER A 938 31.88 -9.44 21.42
N GLU A 939 32.96 -10.05 21.95
CA GLU A 939 33.03 -10.51 23.35
C GLU A 939 32.78 -9.37 24.36
N PHE A 940 31.58 -9.32 24.93
CA PHE A 940 31.23 -8.38 25.99
C PHE A 940 31.55 -8.97 27.37
N THR A 941 32.58 -8.42 28.02
CA THR A 941 33.02 -8.84 29.37
C THR A 941 32.58 -7.83 30.44
N GLY A 942 31.25 -7.76 30.68
CA GLY A 942 30.65 -6.88 31.68
C GLY A 942 29.39 -7.47 32.31
N GLY A 943 29.18 -7.24 33.60
CA GLY A 943 27.95 -7.65 34.31
C GLY A 943 26.79 -6.69 34.06
N VAL A 944 25.61 -7.22 33.79
CA VAL A 944 24.41 -6.45 33.42
C VAL A 944 23.63 -6.02 34.67
N ASN A 945 23.31 -4.72 34.79
CA ASN A 945 22.23 -4.23 35.65
C ASN A 945 21.02 -3.95 34.76
N GLY A 946 19.82 -4.39 35.17
CA GLY A 946 18.64 -4.43 34.30
C GLY A 946 18.11 -3.06 33.86
N VAL A 947 18.47 -2.64 32.64
CA VAL A 947 17.73 -1.63 31.84
C VAL A 947 17.69 -1.99 30.33
N GLU A 948 18.33 -3.09 29.91
CA GLU A 948 18.28 -3.57 28.52
C GLU A 948 17.34 -4.78 28.40
N ALA A 949 16.60 -4.84 27.29
CA ALA A 949 15.58 -5.86 27.07
C ALA A 949 16.19 -7.23 26.71
N ALA A 950 15.59 -8.30 27.21
CA ALA A 950 16.06 -9.66 26.98
C ALA A 950 16.06 -10.05 25.48
N VAL A 951 17.06 -10.83 25.09
CA VAL A 951 17.08 -11.55 23.80
C VAL A 951 16.38 -12.89 24.00
N THR A 952 15.30 -13.12 23.24
CA THR A 952 14.71 -14.45 23.06
C THR A 952 15.37 -15.11 21.85
N GLU A 953 16.10 -16.20 22.05
CA GLU A 953 16.45 -17.12 20.96
C GLU A 953 15.27 -18.08 20.73
N GLU A 954 14.78 -18.18 19.50
CA GLU A 954 13.82 -19.21 19.10
C GLU A 954 14.59 -20.49 18.73
N ALA A 955 14.23 -21.63 19.32
CA ALA A 955 14.81 -22.93 18.97
C ALA A 955 14.31 -23.40 17.58
N PRO A 956 15.14 -24.08 16.77
CA PRO A 956 14.78 -24.41 15.39
C PRO A 956 13.78 -25.57 15.28
N GLU A 957 12.56 -25.29 14.81
CA GLU A 957 11.60 -26.34 14.40
C GLU A 957 12.09 -27.11 13.15
N TYR A 958 12.20 -28.44 13.25
CA TYR A 958 12.51 -29.31 12.11
C TYR A 958 11.25 -29.98 11.54
N THR A 959 10.71 -29.40 10.47
CA THR A 959 9.45 -29.84 9.82
C THR A 959 9.65 -30.71 8.56
N GLY A 960 10.90 -31.03 8.20
CA GLY A 960 11.24 -31.85 7.02
C GLY A 960 11.48 -33.34 7.34
N PRO A 961 11.17 -34.27 6.41
CA PRO A 961 11.43 -35.70 6.62
C PRO A 961 12.91 -36.05 6.50
N LEU A 962 13.51 -36.53 7.59
CA LEU A 962 14.88 -37.07 7.61
C LEU A 962 14.94 -38.51 7.07
N ALA A 963 15.92 -38.78 6.20
CA ALA A 963 16.25 -40.11 5.70
C ALA A 963 17.77 -40.30 5.57
N THR A 964 18.36 -41.02 6.52
CA THR A 964 19.81 -41.32 6.55
C THR A 964 20.15 -42.51 5.66
N VAL A 965 21.10 -42.34 4.73
CA VAL A 965 21.64 -43.41 3.88
C VAL A 965 23.17 -43.42 3.98
N GLY A 966 23.69 -44.00 5.06
CA GLY A 966 25.13 -44.09 5.35
C GLY A 966 25.42 -44.34 6.82
N GLU A 967 26.67 -44.67 7.14
CA GLU A 967 27.17 -44.86 8.51
C GLU A 967 27.62 -43.51 9.13
N GLU A 968 26.69 -42.55 9.28
CA GLU A 968 26.94 -41.31 10.02
C GLU A 968 26.04 -41.22 11.28
N PRO A 969 26.58 -40.80 12.44
CA PRO A 969 25.82 -40.72 13.69
C PRO A 969 24.85 -39.54 13.73
N ALA A 970 23.74 -39.70 14.47
CA ALA A 970 22.77 -38.63 14.68
C ALA A 970 23.35 -37.45 15.50
N PRO A 971 22.88 -36.20 15.27
CA PRO A 971 23.41 -35.02 15.94
C PRO A 971 23.12 -35.01 17.45
N THR A 972 24.02 -34.40 18.21
CA THR A 972 23.90 -34.19 19.67
C THR A 972 23.87 -32.69 19.96
N VAL A 973 23.08 -32.27 20.96
CA VAL A 973 23.00 -30.87 21.42
C VAL A 973 23.67 -30.77 22.80
N GLU A 974 24.53 -29.79 23.00
CA GLU A 974 25.25 -29.59 24.27
C GLU A 974 24.47 -28.72 25.27
N LYS A 975 24.82 -28.88 26.56
CA LYS A 975 24.10 -28.34 27.72
C LYS A 975 24.62 -26.95 28.14
N PRO A 976 23.77 -25.91 28.25
CA PRO A 976 24.09 -24.69 28.98
C PRO A 976 24.03 -24.91 30.50
N GLU A 977 24.97 -24.36 31.27
CA GLU A 977 24.91 -24.31 32.74
C GLU A 977 24.87 -22.85 33.24
N PHE A 978 23.85 -22.52 34.04
CA PHE A 978 23.73 -21.25 34.75
C PHE A 978 23.93 -21.46 36.26
N THR A 979 24.78 -20.66 36.88
CA THR A 979 25.22 -20.84 38.28
C THR A 979 25.09 -19.60 39.17
N ASP A 980 24.65 -18.47 38.63
CA ASP A 980 24.42 -17.21 39.37
C ASP A 980 22.92 -16.82 39.43
N GLY A 981 22.56 -16.02 40.44
CA GLY A 981 21.16 -15.67 40.75
C GLY A 981 20.60 -14.45 39.99
N VAL A 982 19.30 -14.49 39.66
CA VAL A 982 18.59 -13.47 38.88
C VAL A 982 17.76 -12.55 39.79
N ASN A 983 17.77 -11.24 39.51
CA ASN A 983 16.81 -10.26 40.06
C ASN A 983 16.32 -9.34 38.93
N GLY A 984 15.02 -9.37 38.65
CA GLY A 984 14.35 -8.52 37.67
C GLY A 984 12.83 -8.72 37.70
N GLU A 985 12.08 -7.73 37.24
CA GLU A 985 10.66 -7.94 36.90
C GLU A 985 10.61 -8.66 35.54
N GLU A 986 9.83 -9.74 35.45
CA GLU A 986 9.93 -10.82 34.44
C GLU A 986 11.28 -11.57 34.46
N GLY A 987 11.29 -12.78 35.04
CA GLY A 987 12.51 -13.53 35.33
C GLY A 987 12.32 -15.04 35.44
N ALA A 988 11.82 -15.68 34.38
CA ALA A 988 11.84 -17.13 34.21
C ALA A 988 12.23 -17.48 32.77
N VAL A 989 13.30 -18.25 32.59
CA VAL A 989 13.78 -18.65 31.25
C VAL A 989 12.93 -19.84 30.77
N ALA A 990 11.97 -19.57 29.89
CA ALA A 990 11.23 -20.59 29.16
C ALA A 990 12.10 -21.18 28.04
N ALA A 991 12.93 -22.16 28.38
CA ALA A 991 13.60 -22.99 27.38
C ALA A 991 12.60 -24.03 26.85
N GLU A 992 11.95 -23.72 25.72
CA GLU A 992 11.14 -24.71 25.01
C GLU A 992 12.03 -25.81 24.42
N VAL A 993 11.60 -27.05 24.56
CA VAL A 993 12.33 -28.23 24.10
C VAL A 993 12.03 -28.44 22.61
N PRO A 994 13.03 -28.70 21.73
CA PRO A 994 12.78 -28.93 20.31
C PRO A 994 11.84 -30.14 20.07
N GLU A 995 10.61 -29.87 19.60
CA GLU A 995 9.69 -30.93 19.16
C GLU A 995 9.99 -31.35 17.72
N TYR A 996 9.90 -32.65 17.44
CA TYR A 996 10.01 -33.22 16.10
C TYR A 996 8.71 -33.91 15.71
N THR A 997 7.98 -33.32 14.76
CA THR A 997 6.64 -33.77 14.32
C THR A 997 6.65 -34.55 13.00
N GLY A 998 7.83 -34.78 12.41
CA GLY A 998 8.02 -35.49 11.15
C GLY A 998 7.88 -37.02 11.26
N SER A 999 7.60 -37.67 10.12
CA SER A 999 7.56 -39.15 10.05
C SER A 999 8.98 -39.73 10.02
N LEU A 1000 9.29 -40.65 10.94
CA LEU A 1000 10.54 -41.41 10.97
C LEU A 1000 10.42 -42.73 10.19
N ALA A 1001 11.47 -43.07 9.42
CA ALA A 1001 11.55 -44.32 8.67
C ALA A 1001 12.95 -44.95 8.82
N THR A 1002 13.15 -45.73 9.88
CA THR A 1002 14.41 -46.44 10.17
C THR A 1002 14.50 -47.77 9.44
N VAL A 1003 15.65 -48.06 8.81
CA VAL A 1003 15.97 -49.36 8.19
C VAL A 1003 17.14 -50.01 8.96
N GLY A 1004 16.89 -50.32 10.24
CA GLY A 1004 17.88 -50.90 11.16
C GLY A 1004 17.31 -51.12 12.56
N GLU A 1005 17.96 -51.94 13.38
CA GLU A 1005 17.60 -52.23 14.78
C GLU A 1005 18.36 -51.31 15.76
N GLU A 1006 18.04 -50.00 15.77
CA GLU A 1006 18.51 -49.07 16.81
C GLU A 1006 17.36 -48.21 17.37
N SER A 1007 17.56 -47.67 18.58
CA SER A 1007 16.52 -46.97 19.36
C SER A 1007 16.44 -45.47 19.06
N ALA A 1008 15.23 -44.91 19.12
CA ALA A 1008 14.96 -43.48 18.97
C ALA A 1008 15.65 -42.61 20.05
N PRO A 1009 15.93 -41.32 19.75
CA PRO A 1009 16.57 -40.40 20.70
C PRO A 1009 15.70 -40.07 21.92
N THR A 1010 16.35 -39.61 22.98
CA THR A 1010 15.75 -39.18 24.26
C THR A 1010 16.20 -37.78 24.64
N VAL A 1011 15.37 -37.05 25.41
CA VAL A 1011 15.64 -35.72 25.92
C VAL A 1011 15.46 -35.70 27.44
N GLU A 1012 16.38 -35.07 28.17
CA GLU A 1012 16.34 -34.92 29.63
C GLU A 1012 15.92 -33.50 30.06
N LYS A 1013 15.47 -33.35 31.31
CA LYS A 1013 14.96 -32.07 31.86
C LYS A 1013 16.04 -31.25 32.57
N THR A 1014 15.89 -29.93 32.56
CA THR A 1014 16.76 -28.96 33.24
C THR A 1014 16.42 -28.79 34.73
N GLU A 1015 17.43 -28.64 35.59
CA GLU A 1015 17.29 -28.29 37.02
C GLU A 1015 17.82 -26.87 37.31
N PHE A 1016 17.24 -26.20 38.31
CA PHE A 1016 17.71 -24.90 38.84
C PHE A 1016 17.96 -25.00 40.36
N THR A 1017 19.00 -24.35 40.87
CA THR A 1017 19.43 -24.45 42.29
C THR A 1017 19.60 -23.10 43.02
N GLY A 1018 19.25 -21.99 42.37
CA GLY A 1018 19.28 -20.63 42.93
C GLY A 1018 17.93 -20.15 43.51
N GLY A 1019 17.98 -19.16 44.40
CA GLY A 1019 16.78 -18.50 44.94
C GLY A 1019 16.21 -17.41 44.02
N VAL A 1020 14.90 -17.16 44.10
CA VAL A 1020 14.15 -16.32 43.14
C VAL A 1020 13.26 -15.30 43.86
N ASN A 1021 13.14 -14.09 43.30
CA ASN A 1021 12.06 -13.14 43.58
C ASN A 1021 11.40 -12.76 42.24
N ALA A 1022 10.09 -12.92 42.09
CA ALA A 1022 9.39 -12.65 40.83
C ALA A 1022 7.92 -12.25 41.03
N VAL A 1023 7.35 -11.60 40.02
CA VAL A 1023 5.89 -11.43 39.83
C VAL A 1023 5.48 -12.36 38.69
N LEU A 1024 4.40 -13.13 38.88
CA LEU A 1024 3.97 -14.15 37.92
C LEU A 1024 2.55 -13.88 37.42
N ALA A 1025 2.37 -13.99 36.10
CA ALA A 1025 1.06 -14.05 35.48
C ALA A 1025 0.39 -15.42 35.74
N ALA A 1026 -0.91 -15.53 35.48
CA ALA A 1026 -1.67 -16.76 35.75
C ALA A 1026 -1.16 -17.93 34.88
N SER A 1027 -0.69 -18.99 35.53
CA SER A 1027 -0.36 -20.29 34.95
C SER A 1027 -1.17 -21.39 35.65
N ASN A 1028 -1.36 -22.53 34.98
CA ASN A 1028 -1.99 -23.71 35.61
C ASN A 1028 -1.00 -24.55 36.41
N GLU A 1029 0.30 -24.50 36.09
CA GLU A 1029 1.38 -25.20 36.80
C GLU A 1029 2.63 -24.29 36.91
N VAL A 1030 3.45 -24.49 37.94
CA VAL A 1030 4.66 -23.72 38.25
C VAL A 1030 5.73 -24.71 38.76
N PRO A 1031 7.01 -24.61 38.36
CA PRO A 1031 8.05 -25.57 38.77
C PRO A 1031 8.33 -25.56 40.28
N GLU A 1032 8.84 -26.69 40.77
CA GLU A 1032 9.28 -26.85 42.17
C GLU A 1032 10.53 -26.00 42.49
N TYR A 1033 10.57 -25.42 43.69
CA TYR A 1033 11.72 -24.67 44.21
C TYR A 1033 12.15 -25.22 45.56
N THR A 1034 13.43 -25.56 45.71
CA THR A 1034 14.01 -26.12 46.96
C THR A 1034 14.63 -25.06 47.89
N GLY A 1035 14.59 -23.78 47.48
CA GLY A 1035 15.02 -22.62 48.28
C GLY A 1035 13.86 -21.72 48.72
N GLY A 1036 14.12 -20.81 49.66
CA GLY A 1036 13.12 -19.81 50.10
C GLY A 1036 12.85 -18.75 49.03
N ALA A 1037 11.60 -18.30 48.93
CA ALA A 1037 11.12 -17.43 47.84
C ALA A 1037 10.09 -16.38 48.29
N ASN A 1038 9.89 -15.34 47.47
CA ASN A 1038 8.84 -14.33 47.63
C ASN A 1038 8.14 -14.07 46.29
N PHE A 1039 6.80 -14.03 46.28
CA PHE A 1039 6.00 -13.89 45.06
C PHE A 1039 4.75 -12.99 45.24
N VAL A 1040 4.24 -12.47 44.13
CA VAL A 1040 2.89 -11.87 44.00
C VAL A 1040 2.15 -12.56 42.86
N LEU A 1041 0.92 -13.02 43.11
CA LEU A 1041 0.13 -13.86 42.19
C LEU A 1041 -1.30 -13.33 42.01
N ALA A 1042 -1.75 -13.28 40.75
CA ALA A 1042 -3.03 -12.68 40.37
C ALA A 1042 -4.27 -13.54 40.72
N ALA A 1043 -4.16 -14.86 40.63
CA ALA A 1043 -5.12 -15.88 41.11
C ALA A 1043 -4.48 -17.27 40.94
N SER A 1044 -4.92 -18.27 41.71
CA SER A 1044 -4.64 -19.68 41.41
C SER A 1044 -5.76 -20.60 41.92
N ASN A 1045 -5.87 -21.79 41.34
CA ASN A 1045 -6.78 -22.84 41.85
C ASN A 1045 -6.13 -23.66 42.97
N GLU A 1046 -4.83 -23.94 42.84
CA GLU A 1046 -3.99 -24.66 43.80
C GLU A 1046 -2.67 -23.90 44.03
N VAL A 1047 -1.99 -24.14 45.14
CA VAL A 1047 -0.72 -23.48 45.50
C VAL A 1047 0.30 -24.57 45.89
N PRO A 1048 1.59 -24.48 45.48
CA PRO A 1048 2.57 -25.51 45.80
C PRO A 1048 2.80 -25.73 47.31
N GLU A 1049 3.23 -26.94 47.68
CA GLU A 1049 3.75 -27.22 49.02
C GLU A 1049 5.13 -26.54 49.21
N TYR A 1050 5.34 -25.93 50.38
CA TYR A 1050 6.62 -25.29 50.73
C TYR A 1050 7.19 -25.89 52.03
N THR A 1051 8.40 -26.43 51.93
CA THR A 1051 9.17 -26.97 53.08
C THR A 1051 10.08 -25.93 53.74
N GLY A 1052 10.28 -24.78 53.08
CA GLY A 1052 10.94 -23.58 53.63
C GLY A 1052 9.97 -22.52 54.12
N GLY A 1053 10.49 -21.43 54.70
CA GLY A 1053 9.68 -20.25 55.04
C GLY A 1053 9.39 -19.38 53.81
N ALA A 1054 8.18 -18.84 53.72
CA ALA A 1054 7.70 -18.11 52.54
C ALA A 1054 6.92 -16.84 52.90
N ASN A 1055 6.92 -15.85 52.00
CA ASN A 1055 6.03 -14.68 52.05
C ASN A 1055 5.37 -14.48 50.68
N PHE A 1056 4.05 -14.25 50.64
CA PHE A 1056 3.32 -14.03 49.38
C PHE A 1056 2.06 -13.18 49.55
N VAL A 1057 1.56 -12.64 48.44
CA VAL A 1057 0.28 -11.93 48.35
C VAL A 1057 -0.57 -12.59 47.26
N LEU A 1058 -1.81 -12.96 47.60
CA LEU A 1058 -2.75 -13.65 46.71
C LEU A 1058 -4.10 -12.91 46.65
N ALA A 1059 -4.68 -12.77 45.45
CA ALA A 1059 -6.02 -12.20 45.32
C ALA A 1059 -7.13 -13.18 45.76
N ALA A 1060 -7.08 -14.43 45.30
CA ALA A 1060 -8.04 -15.47 45.66
C ALA A 1060 -7.46 -16.88 45.46
N SER A 1061 -7.94 -17.84 46.25
CA SER A 1061 -7.75 -19.29 46.03
C SER A 1061 -8.95 -20.09 46.55
N ASN A 1062 -9.20 -21.26 45.98
CA ASN A 1062 -10.25 -22.17 46.44
C ASN A 1062 -9.84 -22.93 47.71
N GLU A 1063 -8.63 -23.49 47.71
CA GLU A 1063 -8.01 -24.21 48.84
C GLU A 1063 -6.62 -23.64 49.15
N VAL A 1064 -6.04 -24.02 50.30
CA VAL A 1064 -4.71 -23.58 50.78
C VAL A 1064 -3.94 -24.79 51.33
N PRO A 1065 -2.62 -24.94 51.10
CA PRO A 1065 -1.83 -26.08 51.61
C PRO A 1065 -1.60 -26.09 53.13
N GLU A 1066 -1.21 -27.24 53.68
CA GLU A 1066 -0.64 -27.30 55.04
C GLU A 1066 0.79 -26.72 55.06
N TYR A 1067 1.04 -25.79 55.98
CA TYR A 1067 2.38 -25.24 56.21
C TYR A 1067 3.07 -25.90 57.41
N THR A 1068 4.25 -26.49 57.16
CA THR A 1068 5.13 -27.04 58.21
C THR A 1068 6.21 -26.06 58.67
N GLY A 1069 6.53 -25.05 57.85
CA GLY A 1069 7.35 -23.89 58.20
C GLY A 1069 6.55 -22.70 58.76
N GLY A 1070 7.23 -21.58 59.00
CA GLY A 1070 6.59 -20.30 59.36
C GLY A 1070 6.33 -19.44 58.12
N ALA A 1071 5.19 -18.76 58.07
CA ALA A 1071 4.74 -17.99 56.90
C ALA A 1071 4.10 -16.64 57.29
N ASN A 1072 4.18 -15.66 56.37
CA ASN A 1072 3.38 -14.42 56.42
C ASN A 1072 2.69 -14.22 55.06
N PHE A 1073 1.39 -13.94 55.05
CA PHE A 1073 0.65 -13.76 53.80
C PHE A 1073 -0.54 -12.79 53.91
N VAL A 1074 -1.01 -12.31 52.76
CA VAL A 1074 -2.22 -11.49 52.62
C VAL A 1074 -3.13 -12.14 51.58
N LEU A 1075 -4.40 -12.35 51.95
CA LEU A 1075 -5.39 -13.12 51.17
C LEU A 1075 -6.72 -12.34 51.10
N ALA A 1076 -7.21 -12.01 49.90
CA ALA A 1076 -8.44 -11.21 49.79
C ALA A 1076 -9.75 -12.03 49.84
N ALA A 1077 -9.75 -13.30 49.41
CA ALA A 1077 -10.87 -14.23 49.61
C ALA A 1077 -10.41 -15.71 49.56
N SER A 1078 -11.08 -16.58 50.33
CA SER A 1078 -10.94 -18.04 50.21
C SER A 1078 -12.15 -18.80 50.79
N ASN A 1079 -12.43 -19.99 50.27
CA ASN A 1079 -13.61 -20.79 50.64
C ASN A 1079 -13.41 -21.61 51.93
N GLU A 1080 -12.25 -22.24 52.13
CA GLU A 1080 -11.90 -23.05 53.30
C GLU A 1080 -10.45 -22.77 53.77
N VAL A 1081 -10.14 -22.98 55.06
CA VAL A 1081 -8.85 -22.65 55.68
C VAL A 1081 -8.30 -23.82 56.53
N PRO A 1082 -7.04 -24.29 56.34
CA PRO A 1082 -6.48 -25.46 57.05
C PRO A 1082 -6.14 -25.31 58.54
N GLU A 1083 -5.83 -26.43 59.21
CA GLU A 1083 -5.14 -26.44 60.50
C GLU A 1083 -3.67 -25.98 60.36
N TYR A 1084 -3.28 -24.92 61.07
CA TYR A 1084 -1.89 -24.48 61.16
C TYR A 1084 -1.14 -25.17 62.30
N LYS A 1085 -0.05 -25.87 61.96
CA LYS A 1085 0.84 -26.56 62.92
C LYS A 1085 2.10 -25.75 63.27
N GLY A 1086 2.41 -24.72 62.48
CA GLY A 1086 3.43 -23.69 62.76
C GLY A 1086 2.84 -22.36 63.24
N GLY A 1087 3.69 -21.36 63.48
CA GLY A 1087 3.27 -19.98 63.80
C GLY A 1087 3.13 -19.12 62.54
N ALA A 1088 2.07 -18.30 62.47
CA ALA A 1088 1.74 -17.49 61.30
C ALA A 1088 1.23 -16.08 61.66
N ASN A 1089 1.44 -15.13 60.75
CA ASN A 1089 0.75 -13.83 60.73
C ASN A 1089 0.00 -13.69 59.40
N PHE A 1090 -1.25 -13.23 59.42
CA PHE A 1090 -2.05 -13.08 58.19
C PHE A 1090 -3.03 -11.91 58.24
N VAL A 1091 -3.51 -11.52 57.06
CA VAL A 1091 -4.68 -10.64 56.88
C VAL A 1091 -5.62 -11.32 55.87
N LEU A 1092 -6.88 -11.49 56.27
CA LEU A 1092 -7.92 -12.20 55.51
C LEU A 1092 -9.18 -11.31 55.44
N ALA A 1093 -9.71 -11.06 54.24
CA ALA A 1093 -10.79 -10.09 54.04
C ALA A 1093 -12.21 -10.70 53.89
N ALA A 1094 -12.33 -11.99 53.57
CA ALA A 1094 -13.58 -12.76 53.61
C ALA A 1094 -13.30 -14.27 53.61
N SER A 1095 -14.11 -15.05 54.35
CA SER A 1095 -14.16 -16.52 54.29
C SER A 1095 -15.51 -17.03 54.84
N ASN A 1096 -15.82 -18.32 54.59
CA ASN A 1096 -17.11 -18.92 54.96
C ASN A 1096 -17.11 -19.65 56.31
N ASP A 1097 -15.97 -20.22 56.72
CA ASP A 1097 -15.80 -20.96 57.99
C ASP A 1097 -14.40 -20.73 58.59
N LEU A 1098 -14.22 -20.96 59.91
CA LEU A 1098 -12.98 -20.71 60.65
C LEU A 1098 -12.41 -21.97 61.32
N PRO A 1099 -11.08 -22.22 61.26
CA PRO A 1099 -10.44 -23.41 61.84
C PRO A 1099 -10.08 -23.26 63.33
N GLU A 1100 -9.84 -24.38 64.02
CA GLU A 1100 -9.28 -24.39 65.38
C GLU A 1100 -7.74 -24.22 65.36
N TYR A 1101 -7.21 -23.38 66.26
CA TYR A 1101 -5.77 -23.12 66.37
C TYR A 1101 -5.14 -23.82 67.58
N LYS A 1102 -3.95 -24.40 67.39
CA LYS A 1102 -3.15 -25.05 68.46
C LYS A 1102 -1.77 -24.39 68.68
N GLY A 1103 -1.54 -23.23 68.06
CA GLY A 1103 -0.34 -22.40 68.16
C GLY A 1103 -0.65 -20.92 68.37
N GLY A 1104 0.38 -20.07 68.48
CA GLY A 1104 0.24 -18.62 68.62
C GLY A 1104 0.01 -17.93 67.27
N VAL A 1105 -0.99 -17.04 67.21
CA VAL A 1105 -1.44 -16.34 66.00
C VAL A 1105 -1.59 -14.83 66.29
N ASN A 1106 -1.22 -13.98 65.32
CA ASN A 1106 -1.61 -12.57 65.27
C ASN A 1106 -2.24 -12.27 63.90
N GLY A 1107 -3.44 -11.68 63.90
CA GLY A 1107 -4.17 -11.31 62.67
C GLY A 1107 -5.24 -10.24 62.96
N ALA A 1108 -5.93 -9.81 61.92
CA ALA A 1108 -7.04 -8.86 62.00
C ALA A 1108 -8.17 -9.25 61.03
N GLU A 1109 -9.42 -9.14 61.50
CA GLU A 1109 -10.61 -9.71 60.86
C GLU A 1109 -11.65 -8.65 60.48
N ALA A 1110 -12.50 -8.93 59.49
CA ALA A 1110 -13.71 -8.16 59.19
C ALA A 1110 -14.80 -9.00 58.50
N ALA A 1111 -16.06 -8.63 58.74
CA ALA A 1111 -17.28 -9.03 58.01
C ALA A 1111 -17.60 -10.54 57.87
N VAL A 1112 -18.33 -11.09 58.85
CA VAL A 1112 -19.05 -12.38 58.76
C VAL A 1112 -20.46 -12.17 58.17
N HIS A 1113 -20.95 -13.11 57.36
CA HIS A 1113 -22.15 -12.91 56.52
C HIS A 1113 -23.33 -13.88 56.77
N GLU A 1114 -23.75 -14.08 58.02
CA GLU A 1114 -25.11 -14.59 58.32
C GLU A 1114 -26.14 -13.44 58.40
N VAL A 1115 -27.43 -13.74 58.16
CA VAL A 1115 -28.50 -12.73 58.04
C VAL A 1115 -29.61 -12.90 59.08
N PRO A 1116 -29.61 -12.08 60.15
CA PRO A 1116 -30.79 -11.86 61.01
C PRO A 1116 -31.77 -10.84 60.42
N GLU A 1117 -33.06 -10.91 60.79
CA GLU A 1117 -34.07 -9.92 60.37
C GLU A 1117 -33.74 -8.49 60.83
N TYR A 1118 -33.75 -7.52 59.92
CA TYR A 1118 -33.57 -6.11 60.29
C TYR A 1118 -34.84 -5.49 60.88
N LYS A 1119 -34.78 -5.08 62.16
CA LYS A 1119 -35.79 -4.25 62.85
C LYS A 1119 -35.11 -3.19 63.71
N GLY A 1120 -35.12 -1.91 63.28
CA GLY A 1120 -34.92 -0.77 64.19
C GLY A 1120 -34.03 0.38 63.68
N GLU A 1121 -34.69 1.53 63.44
CA GLU A 1121 -34.30 2.94 63.70
C GLU A 1121 -32.83 3.45 63.51
N THR A 1122 -32.58 4.73 63.86
CA THR A 1122 -31.53 5.57 63.22
C THR A 1122 -30.64 6.40 64.14
N LYS A 1123 -29.34 6.52 63.77
CA LYS A 1123 -28.42 7.67 64.03
C LYS A 1123 -28.01 7.95 65.50
N PRO A 1124 -27.02 8.84 65.77
CA PRO A 1124 -25.73 9.14 65.10
C PRO A 1124 -24.55 9.21 66.12
N VAL A 1125 -23.33 9.66 65.72
CA VAL A 1125 -22.44 10.59 66.49
C VAL A 1125 -21.18 11.01 65.67
N LEU A 1126 -20.47 12.06 66.11
CA LEU A 1126 -19.39 12.79 65.41
C LEU A 1126 -17.97 12.50 65.96
N ALA A 1127 -16.95 12.86 65.16
CA ALA A 1127 -15.72 13.52 65.64
C ALA A 1127 -15.13 14.46 64.56
N ALA A 1128 -14.27 15.41 64.95
CA ALA A 1128 -13.58 16.41 64.11
C ALA A 1128 -12.07 16.51 64.56
N ALA A 1129 -11.17 17.39 64.11
CA ALA A 1129 -11.26 18.68 63.41
C ALA A 1129 -9.89 19.10 62.77
N ASN A 1130 -9.75 20.40 62.46
CA ASN A 1130 -8.54 21.18 62.14
C ASN A 1130 -8.08 21.24 60.65
N GLU A 1131 -7.48 22.35 60.18
CA GLU A 1131 -7.90 23.77 60.21
C GLU A 1131 -7.05 24.56 59.19
N ARG A 1132 -7.51 25.74 58.75
CA ARG A 1132 -6.71 26.72 57.96
C ARG A 1132 -6.81 28.12 58.59
N PRO A 1133 -5.74 28.91 58.65
CA PRO A 1133 -5.85 30.37 58.68
C PRO A 1133 -6.12 30.93 57.26
N ALA A 1134 -6.79 32.08 57.15
CA ALA A 1134 -7.28 32.64 55.89
C ALA A 1134 -6.97 34.13 55.74
N LYS A 1135 -7.23 34.69 54.54
CA LYS A 1135 -7.40 36.14 54.33
C LYS A 1135 -8.59 36.44 53.41
N LYS A 1136 -9.37 37.46 53.77
CA LYS A 1136 -10.57 37.95 53.07
C LYS A 1136 -10.26 39.13 52.16
N LEU A 1137 -11.08 39.31 51.11
CA LEU A 1137 -11.65 40.55 50.55
C LEU A 1137 -12.43 40.16 49.28
N SER A 1138 -13.54 40.76 48.85
CA SER A 1138 -14.71 41.39 49.50
C SER A 1138 -15.72 41.72 48.40
N LEU A 1139 -17.03 41.58 48.63
CA LEU A 1139 -18.07 41.89 47.63
C LEU A 1139 -18.19 43.41 47.34
N GLY A 1140 -18.54 43.74 46.11
CA GLY A 1140 -19.09 45.04 45.69
C GLY A 1140 -20.31 44.83 44.80
N GLN A 1141 -21.38 45.63 45.00
CA GLN A 1141 -22.63 45.52 44.24
C GLN A 1141 -22.81 46.68 43.25
N GLY A 1142 -23.57 46.43 42.18
CA GLY A 1142 -24.53 47.43 41.68
C GLY A 1142 -24.34 47.95 40.26
N ALA A 1143 -25.04 47.32 39.30
CA ALA A 1143 -25.64 48.00 38.15
C ALA A 1143 -26.73 47.09 37.51
N THR A 1144 -28.01 47.39 37.76
CA THR A 1144 -29.13 46.79 37.01
C THR A 1144 -29.40 47.59 35.75
N TYR A 1145 -29.63 46.92 34.61
CA TYR A 1145 -30.27 47.53 33.45
C TYR A 1145 -31.28 46.58 32.81
N GLN A 1146 -32.38 47.12 32.28
CA GLN A 1146 -33.45 46.34 31.66
C GLN A 1146 -33.47 46.48 30.14
N ALA A 1147 -34.05 45.48 29.47
CA ALA A 1147 -34.31 45.49 28.04
C ALA A 1147 -35.54 46.37 27.68
N PRO A 1148 -35.54 47.01 26.51
CA PRO A 1148 -36.76 47.47 25.84
C PRO A 1148 -37.21 46.46 24.77
N ALA A 1149 -38.52 46.25 24.65
CA ALA A 1149 -39.11 45.43 23.58
C ALA A 1149 -39.72 46.30 22.47
N ALA A 1150 -39.78 45.72 21.25
CA ALA A 1150 -40.66 46.05 20.14
C ALA A 1150 -40.71 47.49 19.58
N LYS A 1151 -40.48 47.60 18.26
CA LYS A 1151 -41.25 48.50 17.38
C LYS A 1151 -41.46 47.84 16.02
N GLN A 1152 -42.53 48.23 15.35
CA GLN A 1152 -43.09 47.61 14.14
C GLN A 1152 -43.32 48.68 13.06
N ASN A 1153 -43.62 48.24 11.82
CA ASN A 1153 -43.76 49.01 10.58
C ASN A 1153 -42.40 49.34 9.94
N GLU A 1154 -42.25 49.39 8.61
CA GLU A 1154 -43.26 49.67 7.57
C GLU A 1154 -42.98 48.92 6.24
N LEU A 1155 -43.97 48.83 5.34
CA LEU A 1155 -43.88 48.23 3.99
C LEU A 1155 -44.06 49.31 2.90
N PRO A 1156 -43.38 49.16 1.75
CA PRO A 1156 -44.11 49.07 0.46
C PRO A 1156 -43.65 47.86 -0.38
N ASN A 1157 -44.57 47.03 -0.90
CA ASN A 1157 -45.24 47.18 -2.21
C ASN A 1157 -44.28 47.17 -3.43
N THR A 1158 -44.07 46.00 -4.05
CA THR A 1158 -44.77 45.47 -5.26
C THR A 1158 -44.40 46.15 -6.59
N GLY A 1159 -43.87 45.37 -7.55
CA GLY A 1159 -43.48 45.87 -8.87
C GLY A 1159 -43.21 44.80 -9.93
N SER A 1160 -44.16 43.90 -10.18
CA SER A 1160 -44.06 42.89 -11.25
C SER A 1160 -44.25 43.49 -12.65
N LYS A 1161 -43.41 43.11 -13.63
CA LYS A 1161 -43.73 43.19 -15.06
C LYS A 1161 -42.91 42.20 -15.89
N GLU A 1162 -43.50 41.75 -17.01
CA GLU A 1162 -43.04 40.59 -17.77
C GLU A 1162 -42.13 40.92 -18.98
N ASN A 1163 -41.54 39.85 -19.50
CA ASN A 1163 -40.79 39.69 -20.75
C ASN A 1163 -41.25 40.54 -21.95
N THR A 1164 -40.31 40.88 -22.84
CA THR A 1164 -40.41 40.51 -24.26
C THR A 1164 -39.02 40.36 -24.92
N THR A 1165 -38.88 39.24 -25.62
CA THR A 1165 -37.85 38.75 -26.56
C THR A 1165 -37.10 39.79 -27.42
N PHE A 1166 -35.81 39.52 -27.71
CA PHE A 1166 -35.23 39.71 -29.04
C PHE A 1166 -34.22 38.61 -29.41
N ILE A 1167 -33.97 38.40 -30.70
CA ILE A 1167 -33.23 37.26 -31.29
C ILE A 1167 -32.14 37.78 -32.25
N SER A 1168 -30.91 37.23 -32.21
CA SER A 1168 -30.14 36.82 -33.42
C SER A 1168 -28.69 36.35 -33.13
N LEU A 1169 -28.14 35.61 -34.09
CA LEU A 1169 -26.86 34.91 -34.13
C LEU A 1169 -25.61 35.83 -34.17
N GLY A 1170 -24.43 35.33 -33.80
CA GLY A 1170 -23.12 35.99 -34.03
C GLY A 1170 -21.91 35.03 -33.91
N LEU A 1171 -21.15 34.86 -35.01
CA LEU A 1171 -20.08 33.87 -35.19
C LEU A 1171 -18.68 34.27 -34.64
N VAL A 1172 -17.98 33.29 -34.02
CA VAL A 1172 -16.57 32.86 -34.27
C VAL A 1172 -15.36 33.78 -33.95
N ALA A 1173 -14.34 33.15 -33.32
CA ALA A 1173 -12.91 33.50 -33.20
C ALA A 1173 -12.51 34.77 -32.39
N GLY A 1174 -11.30 34.86 -31.79
CA GLY A 1174 -10.27 33.82 -31.59
C GLY A 1174 -8.83 34.37 -31.57
N LEU A 1175 -8.09 34.04 -30.48
CA LEU A 1175 -6.62 34.07 -30.31
C LEU A 1175 -5.84 35.41 -30.25
N LEU A 1176 -4.82 35.40 -29.35
CA LEU A 1176 -3.57 36.20 -29.35
C LEU A 1176 -3.69 37.72 -29.06
N SER A 1177 -2.73 38.41 -28.42
CA SER A 1177 -1.32 38.05 -28.13
C SER A 1177 -0.68 38.79 -26.92
N VAL A 1178 0.27 38.09 -26.27
CA VAL A 1178 1.64 38.52 -25.86
C VAL A 1178 1.92 39.91 -25.22
N LEU A 1179 2.58 39.87 -24.06
CA LEU A 1179 3.26 40.99 -23.39
C LEU A 1179 4.46 41.55 -24.18
N THR A 1180 4.63 42.87 -24.22
CA THR A 1180 5.94 43.52 -24.45
C THR A 1180 6.16 44.72 -23.50
N PHE A 1181 7.42 45.00 -23.16
CA PHE A 1181 7.85 46.08 -22.25
C PHE A 1181 7.79 47.47 -22.93
N GLY A 1182 7.48 48.56 -22.20
CA GLY A 1182 7.66 49.91 -22.77
C GLY A 1182 7.30 51.15 -21.92
N LYS A 1183 8.24 51.61 -21.09
CA LYS A 1183 8.41 53.00 -20.53
C LYS A 1183 7.39 54.12 -20.90
N LYS A 1184 6.83 54.73 -19.84
CA LYS A 1184 6.66 56.18 -19.57
C LYS A 1184 5.73 57.07 -20.43
N ARG A 1185 4.89 57.81 -19.68
CA ARG A 1185 4.51 59.25 -19.71
C ARG A 1185 3.13 59.65 -20.26
N LYS A 1186 2.44 60.44 -19.41
CA LYS A 1186 1.40 61.46 -19.67
C LYS A 1186 0.04 60.89 -20.10
N GLU A 1187 -1.04 61.24 -19.41
CA GLU A 1187 -1.85 62.49 -19.54
C GLU A 1187 -2.43 62.59 -20.97
N ASP A 1188 -3.75 62.73 -21.16
CA ASP A 1188 -4.82 63.08 -20.19
C ASP A 1188 -5.76 61.92 -19.79
#